data_AF-A0A022QMS0-F1
#
_entry.id   AF-A0A022QMS0-F1
#
_cell.length_a   1.000
_cell.length_b   1.000
_cell.length_c   1.000
_cell.angle_alpha   90.00
_cell.angle_beta   90.00
_cell.angle_gamma   90.00
#
_symmetry.space_group_name_H-M   'P 1'
#
loop_
_entity.id
_entity.type
_entity.pdbx_description
1 polymer ?
#
loop_
_entity_poly.entity_id
_entity_poly.type
_entity_poly.pdbx_seq_one_letter_code
_entity_poly.pdbx_strand_id
1 'polypeptide(L)'
;GVIWSLVVKGNTLKFLVLYEHKPARNCMVVVPDQAVVLDWVFADGPPEQAVVYDNNLLQDFHAIVPKSIPGELYWVEEEQQIYKNLQAERRFREEALRAKAEKTVRLKEETKERTLKTFLLSQKHIVYTDPIDVHAGSTVTVFYNPANTVLKGKSEIWLRCSFNRWTHRMGLLPPQKMIPIENGSHLKATVKVPLDAYMMDFVFSEREDGGIFDNKNGMDYHVPVFGGVVKEPPMHIVHIAVEMAPIAKVGGLGDVVTSLSRAVQDMNHNVDIILPKYDCLKHSNVKDLQFHKSYSWGGTEIKVWTGKVEGVSVYFLEPQNGLFWVGCIYGRANDGERFGFFCHAALEFLLQSGFHPDIIHCHDWSSAPVAWLFKEHYMHYGLSKARVVFTIHNLEFGANLIRKAMEFSDKATTVSPTYAQEVSGNSAVAPYLFKFHGILNGIDPDIWDPYNDKFLPVSYTSENVVEGKRAAKEALQEKLGLEKSDLPLVGIITRLTHQKGIHLIKHAIWRTLERNGQVVLLGSAPDPRIQNDFVSLANQLHSSHGHRANLCLTYDEPLSHLIYAGADFILVPSIFEPCGLTQLTAMRYGSIPVVRKTGGLHDTVFDVDHDLERAQACGLEPNGFNFDGADGAGVDYALNRAISAWYDGREWFDSLCKRVMEQDWSWNRPALDYLELYHSARK
;
A
#
# COMPACT_ATOMS: atom_id res chain seq x y z
N GLY A 1 5.58 57.06 69.00
CA GLY A 1 5.30 55.62 68.80
C GLY A 1 4.56 55.43 67.49
N VAL A 2 4.85 54.37 66.71
CA VAL A 2 4.20 54.20 65.40
C VAL A 2 2.79 53.61 65.58
N ILE A 3 1.78 54.36 65.17
CA ILE A 3 0.38 53.90 65.12
C ILE A 3 0.11 53.47 63.68
N TRP A 4 -0.34 52.23 63.49
CA TRP A 4 -0.69 51.67 62.18
C TRP A 4 -2.20 51.46 62.12
N SER A 5 -2.81 51.73 60.96
CA SER A 5 -4.20 51.36 60.68
C SER A 5 -4.26 50.55 59.39
N LEU A 6 -4.81 49.33 59.46
CA LEU A 6 -5.08 48.46 58.32
C LEU A 6 -6.52 48.68 57.85
N VAL A 7 -6.74 49.01 56.58
CA VAL A 7 -8.09 49.12 55.99
C VAL A 7 -8.20 48.13 54.85
N VAL A 8 -9.13 47.16 54.98
CA VAL A 8 -9.42 46.14 53.97
C VAL A 8 -10.56 46.61 53.07
N LYS A 9 -10.36 46.60 51.74
CA LYS A 9 -11.43 46.89 50.77
C LYS A 9 -11.28 45.98 49.54
N GLY A 10 -12.07 44.90 49.46
CA GLY A 10 -11.95 43.90 48.39
C GLY A 10 -10.64 43.08 48.49
N ASN A 11 -9.98 42.83 47.36
CA ASN A 11 -8.69 42.08 47.28
C ASN A 11 -7.46 42.98 47.49
N THR A 12 -7.64 44.19 48.03
CA THR A 12 -6.57 45.16 48.22
C THR A 12 -6.44 45.55 49.68
N LEU A 13 -5.22 45.45 50.21
CA LEU A 13 -4.84 45.94 51.52
C LEU A 13 -4.11 47.28 51.39
N LYS A 14 -4.55 48.28 52.15
CA LYS A 14 -3.88 49.59 52.23
C LYS A 14 -3.22 49.75 53.60
N PHE A 15 -1.90 49.92 53.58
CA PHE A 15 -1.11 50.22 54.77
C PHE A 15 -0.99 51.73 54.97
N LEU A 16 -1.24 52.22 56.18
CA LEU A 16 -0.99 53.63 56.55
C LEU A 16 -0.01 53.69 57.71
N VAL A 17 1.08 54.42 57.53
CA VAL A 17 2.13 54.62 58.56
C VAL A 17 2.10 56.07 59.03
N LEU A 18 1.81 56.28 60.32
CA LEU A 18 1.81 57.61 60.94
C LEU A 18 3.10 57.82 61.75
N TYR A 19 3.90 58.81 61.36
CA TYR A 19 5.04 59.29 62.15
C TYR A 19 4.67 60.61 62.82
N GLU A 20 5.01 60.77 64.11
CA GLU A 20 4.59 61.92 64.93
C GLU A 20 5.00 63.30 64.36
N HIS A 21 5.90 63.39 63.38
CA HIS A 21 6.27 64.64 62.71
C HIS A 21 6.57 64.54 61.19
N LYS A 22 5.96 63.59 60.45
CA LYS A 22 6.11 63.47 58.97
C LYS A 22 4.80 63.07 58.28
N PRO A 23 4.60 63.43 56.98
CA PRO A 23 3.39 63.03 56.25
C PRO A 23 3.27 61.51 56.14
N ALA A 24 2.05 61.00 56.33
CA ALA A 24 1.75 59.58 56.29
C ALA A 24 2.11 58.96 54.94
N ARG A 25 2.84 57.84 54.94
CA ARG A 25 3.12 57.06 53.73
C ARG A 25 2.12 55.90 53.62
N ASN A 26 1.70 55.59 52.39
CA ASN A 26 0.82 54.46 52.11
C ASN A 26 1.36 53.59 50.97
N CYS A 27 1.02 52.30 51.02
CA CYS A 27 1.30 51.31 49.99
C CYS A 27 0.05 50.44 49.78
N MET A 28 -0.18 49.99 48.55
CA MET A 28 -1.27 49.07 48.20
C MET A 28 -0.66 47.73 47.78
N VAL A 29 -1.16 46.64 48.35
CA VAL A 29 -0.74 45.27 48.02
C VAL A 29 -1.96 44.50 47.50
N VAL A 30 -1.78 43.82 46.37
CA VAL A 30 -2.76 42.88 45.82
C VAL A 30 -2.59 41.56 46.55
N VAL A 31 -3.67 41.10 47.19
CA VAL A 31 -3.66 39.85 47.96
C VAL A 31 -4.19 38.73 47.08
N PRO A 32 -3.44 37.63 46.88
CA PRO A 32 -3.95 36.45 46.16
C PRO A 32 -5.18 35.86 46.85
N ASP A 33 -6.13 35.32 46.10
CA ASP A 33 -7.40 34.79 46.62
C ASP A 33 -7.22 33.60 47.59
N GLN A 34 -6.04 32.99 47.61
CA GLN A 34 -5.64 31.87 48.48
C GLN A 34 -4.86 32.31 49.74
N ALA A 35 -4.46 33.59 49.85
CA ALA A 35 -3.67 34.05 50.97
C ALA A 35 -4.51 34.05 52.25
N VAL A 36 -4.00 33.40 53.30
CA VAL A 36 -4.65 33.33 54.62
C VAL A 36 -3.98 34.26 55.64
N VAL A 37 -2.70 34.55 55.44
CA VAL A 37 -1.90 35.47 56.23
C VAL A 37 -1.02 36.27 55.28
N LEU A 38 -0.87 37.56 55.55
CA LEU A 38 0.09 38.43 54.88
C LEU A 38 1.22 38.79 55.85
N ASP A 39 2.46 38.51 55.42
CA ASP A 39 3.67 38.75 56.18
C ASP A 39 4.50 39.85 55.49
N TRP A 40 5.03 40.81 56.26
CA TRP A 40 5.85 41.88 55.70
C TRP A 40 6.89 42.45 56.67
N VAL A 41 7.90 43.09 56.09
CA VAL A 41 8.93 43.89 56.78
C VAL A 41 9.09 45.22 56.05
N PHE A 42 9.65 46.23 56.70
CA PHE A 42 10.02 47.49 56.04
C PHE A 42 11.52 47.54 55.79
N ALA A 43 11.93 48.10 54.66
CA ALA A 43 13.33 48.22 54.27
C ALA A 43 13.70 49.67 53.95
N ASP A 44 14.98 50.04 54.10
CA ASP A 44 15.48 51.40 53.85
C ASP A 44 15.77 51.72 52.37
N GLY A 45 15.51 50.77 51.47
CA GLY A 45 15.71 50.91 50.02
C GLY A 45 14.94 49.87 49.19
N PRO A 46 15.05 49.92 47.86
CA PRO A 46 14.46 48.90 46.98
C PRO A 46 15.14 47.53 47.15
N PRO A 47 14.50 46.43 46.69
CA PRO A 47 15.08 45.09 46.72
C PRO A 47 16.51 45.09 46.14
N GLU A 48 17.40 44.29 46.72
CA GLU A 48 18.85 44.20 46.38
C GLU A 48 19.73 45.40 46.78
N GLN A 49 19.15 46.53 47.21
CA GLN A 49 19.91 47.71 47.67
C GLN A 49 19.67 48.07 49.14
N ALA A 50 18.64 47.49 49.77
CA ALA A 50 18.33 47.73 51.18
C ALA A 50 19.30 47.01 52.11
N VAL A 51 19.75 47.72 53.15
CA VAL A 51 20.73 47.25 54.14
C VAL A 51 20.14 47.19 55.54
N VAL A 52 19.04 47.91 55.80
CA VAL A 52 18.35 47.92 57.09
C VAL A 52 16.90 47.49 56.91
N TYR A 53 16.49 46.51 57.72
CA TYR A 53 15.12 46.01 57.76
C TYR A 53 14.52 46.24 59.15
N ASP A 54 13.35 46.89 59.20
CA ASP A 54 12.50 46.88 60.38
C ASP A 54 11.57 45.68 60.27
N ASN A 55 11.90 44.67 61.07
CA ASN A 55 11.22 43.40 61.12
C ASN A 55 10.63 43.12 62.51
N ASN A 56 10.23 44.18 63.22
CA ASN A 56 9.55 44.05 64.52
C ASN A 56 10.30 43.14 65.51
N LEU A 57 11.59 43.42 65.73
CA LEU A 57 12.46 42.63 66.61
C LEU A 57 12.50 41.13 66.25
N LEU A 58 12.68 40.83 64.96
CA LEU A 58 12.71 39.47 64.40
C LEU A 58 11.39 38.69 64.44
N GLN A 59 10.25 39.36 64.68
CA GLN A 59 8.93 38.72 64.64
C GLN A 59 8.15 39.01 63.37
N ASP A 60 8.67 39.84 62.47
CA ASP A 60 8.00 40.37 61.28
C ASP A 60 6.62 41.00 61.61
N PHE A 61 5.97 41.58 60.60
CA PHE A 61 4.59 42.05 60.73
C PHE A 61 3.66 41.08 60.01
N HIS A 62 2.52 40.77 60.62
CA HIS A 62 1.59 39.75 60.13
C HIS A 62 0.13 40.24 60.22
N ALA A 63 -0.72 39.86 59.27
CA ALA A 63 -2.17 40.12 59.30
C ALA A 63 -2.97 38.97 58.69
N ILE A 64 -4.08 38.59 59.32
CA ILE A 64 -5.02 37.56 58.82
C ILE A 64 -5.84 38.13 57.65
N VAL A 65 -5.97 37.37 56.57
CA VAL A 65 -6.77 37.72 55.39
C VAL A 65 -8.20 37.15 55.56
N PRO A 66 -9.26 37.97 55.70
CA PRO A 66 -10.58 37.50 56.17
C PRO A 66 -11.46 36.76 55.14
N LYS A 67 -11.05 36.65 53.86
CA LYS A 67 -11.86 36.06 52.78
C LYS A 67 -11.04 35.10 51.91
N SER A 68 -10.83 33.87 52.37
CA SER A 68 -10.34 32.77 51.52
C SER A 68 -11.52 31.92 51.05
N ILE A 69 -11.59 31.58 49.76
CA ILE A 69 -12.53 30.56 49.24
C ILE A 69 -12.20 29.21 49.93
N PRO A 70 -13.16 28.46 50.48
CA PRO A 70 -12.88 27.14 51.05
C PRO A 70 -12.25 26.23 49.99
N GLY A 71 -11.09 25.62 50.30
CA GLY A 71 -10.31 24.85 49.32
C GLY A 71 -11.11 23.79 48.57
N GLU A 72 -12.12 23.17 49.21
CA GLU A 72 -13.00 22.17 48.58
C GLU A 72 -13.83 22.72 47.40
N LEU A 73 -14.32 23.96 47.46
CA LEU A 73 -15.11 24.56 46.36
C LEU A 73 -14.23 24.89 45.15
N TYR A 74 -12.99 25.34 45.37
CA TYR A 74 -12.03 25.61 44.31
C TYR A 74 -11.67 24.35 43.53
N TRP A 75 -11.39 23.23 44.22
CA TRP A 75 -11.07 21.96 43.56
C TRP A 75 -12.24 21.41 42.73
N VAL A 76 -13.48 21.61 43.17
CA VAL A 76 -14.69 21.22 42.40
C VAL A 76 -14.84 22.09 41.13
N GLU A 77 -14.56 23.39 41.20
CA GLU A 77 -14.62 24.28 40.03
C GLU A 77 -13.48 23.99 39.03
N GLU A 78 -12.25 23.78 39.51
CA GLU A 78 -11.10 23.35 38.71
C GLU A 78 -11.35 21.98 38.04
N GLU A 79 -11.86 20.99 38.79
CA GLU A 79 -12.19 19.67 38.24
C GLU A 79 -13.25 19.78 37.14
N GLN A 80 -14.29 20.61 37.34
CA GLN A 80 -15.29 20.87 36.31
C GLN A 80 -14.70 21.56 35.07
N GLN A 81 -13.76 22.48 35.26
CA GLN A 81 -13.11 23.16 34.14
C GLN A 81 -12.18 22.23 33.36
N ILE A 82 -11.39 21.41 34.07
CA ILE A 82 -10.55 20.36 33.47
C ILE A 82 -11.44 19.36 32.72
N TYR A 83 -12.56 18.92 33.32
CA TYR A 83 -13.51 18.02 32.69
C TYR A 83 -14.11 18.62 31.41
N LYS A 84 -14.53 19.88 31.43
CA LYS A 84 -15.03 20.59 30.24
C LYS A 84 -13.96 20.71 29.15
N ASN A 85 -12.71 21.02 29.54
CA ASN A 85 -11.59 21.12 28.60
C ASN A 85 -11.29 19.76 27.97
N LEU A 86 -11.21 18.68 28.76
CA LEU A 86 -11.01 17.31 28.26
C LEU A 86 -12.17 16.85 27.37
N GLN A 87 -13.41 17.21 27.68
CA GLN A 87 -14.56 16.94 26.82
C GLN A 87 -14.49 17.70 25.49
N ALA A 88 -14.10 18.97 25.52
CA ALA A 88 -13.93 19.78 24.31
C ALA A 88 -12.80 19.23 23.43
N GLU A 89 -11.66 18.88 24.03
CA GLU A 89 -10.54 18.24 23.35
C GLU A 89 -10.93 16.89 22.73
N ARG A 90 -11.67 16.07 23.48
CA ARG A 90 -12.20 14.79 22.97
C ARG A 90 -13.14 15.01 21.79
N ARG A 91 -14.09 15.95 21.88
CA ARG A 91 -15.01 16.26 20.77
C ARG A 91 -14.26 16.75 19.55
N PHE A 92 -13.32 17.68 19.72
CA PHE A 92 -12.49 18.18 18.63
C PHE A 92 -11.69 17.05 17.98
N ARG A 93 -11.12 16.13 18.77
CA ARG A 93 -10.40 14.95 18.27
C ARG A 93 -11.32 13.98 17.52
N GLU A 94 -12.51 13.71 18.05
CA GLU A 94 -13.52 12.85 17.40
C GLU A 94 -14.01 13.44 16.08
N GLU A 95 -14.28 14.75 16.04
CA GLU A 95 -14.66 15.49 14.83
C GLU A 95 -13.53 15.50 13.79
N ALA A 96 -12.29 15.75 14.22
CA ALA A 96 -11.12 15.70 13.33
C ALA A 96 -10.90 14.29 12.75
N LEU A 97 -11.04 13.24 13.57
CA LEU A 97 -10.95 11.85 13.10
C LEU A 97 -12.05 11.51 12.09
N ARG A 98 -13.28 11.98 12.34
CA ARG A 98 -14.41 11.78 11.43
C ARG A 98 -14.18 12.52 10.09
N ALA A 99 -13.82 13.79 10.14
CA ALA A 99 -13.52 14.58 8.94
C ALA A 99 -12.35 13.97 8.14
N LYS A 100 -11.33 13.46 8.84
CA LYS A 100 -10.21 12.73 8.24
C LYS A 100 -10.69 11.46 7.53
N ALA A 101 -11.52 10.66 8.18
CA ALA A 101 -12.09 9.44 7.59
C ALA A 101 -12.98 9.73 6.36
N GLU A 102 -13.84 10.76 6.43
CA GLU A 102 -14.67 11.19 5.31
C GLU A 102 -13.83 11.67 4.12
N LYS A 103 -12.74 12.44 4.37
CA LYS A 103 -11.78 12.83 3.32
C LYS A 103 -11.09 11.61 2.69
N THR A 104 -10.68 10.63 3.49
CA THR A 104 -10.06 9.39 2.99
C THR A 104 -11.01 8.61 2.08
N VAL A 105 -12.28 8.45 2.46
CA VAL A 105 -13.28 7.75 1.62
C VAL A 105 -13.46 8.47 0.28
N ARG A 106 -13.65 9.79 0.31
CA ARG A 106 -13.83 10.59 -0.90
C ARG A 106 -12.63 10.47 -1.87
N LEU A 107 -11.40 10.59 -1.35
CA LEU A 107 -10.19 10.46 -2.16
C LEU A 107 -10.08 9.08 -2.83
N LYS A 108 -10.49 8.01 -2.13
CA LYS A 108 -10.50 6.66 -2.70
C LYS A 108 -11.52 6.51 -3.82
N GLU A 109 -12.73 7.02 -3.64
CA GLU A 109 -13.79 6.99 -4.66
C GLU A 109 -13.38 7.77 -5.92
N GLU A 110 -12.87 8.99 -5.75
CA GLU A 110 -12.36 9.83 -6.85
C GLU A 110 -11.22 9.13 -7.60
N THR A 111 -10.29 8.50 -6.86
CA THR A 111 -9.18 7.74 -7.46
C THR A 111 -9.69 6.54 -8.26
N LYS A 112 -10.65 5.77 -7.72
CA LYS A 112 -11.22 4.59 -8.38
C LYS A 112 -11.94 4.98 -9.69
N GLU A 113 -12.74 6.03 -9.66
CA GLU A 113 -13.45 6.55 -10.85
C GLU A 113 -12.46 7.02 -11.92
N ARG A 114 -11.47 7.82 -11.52
CA ARG A 114 -10.42 8.31 -12.42
C ARG A 114 -9.64 7.16 -13.06
N THR A 115 -9.26 6.15 -12.28
CA THR A 115 -8.52 4.99 -12.77
C THR A 115 -9.33 4.15 -13.76
N LEU A 116 -10.63 3.96 -13.51
CA LEU A 116 -11.51 3.29 -14.46
C LEU A 116 -11.59 4.06 -15.79
N LYS A 117 -11.74 5.38 -15.74
CA LYS A 117 -11.79 6.22 -16.94
C LYS A 117 -10.48 6.21 -17.72
N THR A 118 -9.34 6.32 -17.03
CA THR A 118 -8.01 6.22 -17.64
C THR A 118 -7.79 4.86 -18.28
N PHE A 119 -8.26 3.77 -17.65
CA PHE A 119 -8.22 2.42 -18.23
C PHE A 119 -9.00 2.32 -19.54
N LEU A 120 -10.24 2.81 -19.58
CA LEU A 120 -11.05 2.79 -20.80
C LEU A 120 -10.39 3.62 -21.92
N LEU A 121 -9.77 4.74 -21.57
CA LEU A 121 -9.03 5.60 -22.50
C LEU A 121 -7.72 4.97 -22.98
N SER A 122 -7.01 4.22 -22.14
CA SER A 122 -5.73 3.60 -22.52
C SER A 122 -5.91 2.58 -23.65
N GLN A 123 -7.10 2.00 -23.79
CA GLN A 123 -7.42 1.07 -24.88
C GLN A 123 -7.76 1.76 -26.20
N LYS A 124 -7.92 3.09 -26.24
CA LYS A 124 -8.41 3.85 -27.42
C LYS A 124 -7.62 3.61 -28.70
N HIS A 125 -6.34 3.30 -28.60
CA HIS A 125 -5.48 2.96 -29.74
C HIS A 125 -5.89 1.64 -30.44
N ILE A 126 -6.63 0.77 -29.74
CA ILE A 126 -7.21 -0.48 -30.25
C ILE A 126 -8.74 -0.34 -30.34
N VAL A 127 -9.41 -0.04 -29.21
CA VAL A 127 -10.87 -0.02 -29.12
C VAL A 127 -11.36 0.98 -28.08
N TYR A 128 -12.48 1.64 -28.35
CA TYR A 128 -13.18 2.51 -27.39
C TYR A 128 -14.64 2.71 -27.77
N THR A 129 -15.42 3.29 -26.86
CA THR A 129 -16.83 3.65 -27.08
C THR A 129 -17.08 5.15 -27.04
N ASP A 130 -18.10 5.59 -27.75
CA ASP A 130 -18.69 6.94 -27.60
C ASP A 130 -20.20 6.83 -27.33
N PRO A 131 -20.69 7.31 -26.16
CA PRO A 131 -19.89 7.84 -25.04
C PRO A 131 -18.97 6.78 -24.41
N ILE A 132 -17.91 7.24 -23.73
CA ILE A 132 -16.99 6.36 -22.97
C ILE A 132 -17.73 5.67 -21.83
N ASP A 133 -18.57 6.44 -21.12
CA ASP A 133 -19.42 5.92 -20.06
C ASP A 133 -20.70 5.36 -20.68
N VAL A 134 -20.72 4.05 -20.89
CA VAL A 134 -21.84 3.37 -21.53
C VAL A 134 -22.98 3.21 -20.54
N HIS A 135 -24.18 3.69 -20.90
CA HIS A 135 -25.35 3.61 -20.05
C HIS A 135 -26.38 2.61 -20.58
N ALA A 136 -27.02 1.88 -19.66
CA ALA A 136 -28.11 0.99 -19.99
C ALA A 136 -29.27 1.77 -20.65
N GLY A 137 -29.84 1.22 -21.72
CA GLY A 137 -30.89 1.88 -22.50
C GLY A 137 -30.39 2.91 -23.52
N SER A 138 -29.10 3.24 -23.55
CA SER A 138 -28.52 4.16 -24.53
C SER A 138 -28.15 3.46 -25.85
N THR A 139 -27.81 4.28 -26.84
CA THR A 139 -27.12 3.84 -28.05
C THR A 139 -25.65 4.23 -27.93
N VAL A 140 -24.75 3.30 -28.21
CA VAL A 140 -23.29 3.50 -28.13
C VAL A 140 -22.65 3.20 -29.48
N THR A 141 -21.63 3.96 -29.85
CA THR A 141 -20.77 3.65 -31.00
C THR A 141 -19.48 3.02 -30.53
N VAL A 142 -19.15 1.83 -31.04
CA VAL A 142 -17.89 1.12 -30.80
C VAL A 142 -16.92 1.47 -31.92
N PHE A 143 -15.73 1.94 -31.57
CA PHE A 143 -14.64 2.25 -32.49
C PHE A 143 -13.52 1.23 -32.34
N TYR A 144 -12.99 0.72 -33.43
CA TYR A 144 -11.95 -0.31 -33.45
C TYR A 144 -10.88 -0.03 -34.51
N ASN A 145 -9.61 -0.14 -34.15
CA ASN A 145 -8.49 0.06 -35.06
C ASN A 145 -7.82 -1.27 -35.42
N PRO A 146 -8.14 -1.86 -36.60
CA PRO A 146 -7.56 -3.15 -37.00
C PRO A 146 -6.04 -3.08 -37.21
N ALA A 147 -5.45 -1.91 -37.47
CA ALA A 147 -4.02 -1.77 -37.76
C ALA A 147 -3.11 -2.19 -36.58
N ASN A 148 -3.66 -2.21 -35.37
CA ASN A 148 -2.96 -2.54 -34.13
C ASN A 148 -3.30 -3.95 -33.61
N THR A 149 -3.86 -4.81 -34.47
CA THR A 149 -4.43 -6.12 -34.06
C THR A 149 -4.08 -7.22 -35.04
N VAL A 150 -4.49 -8.45 -34.73
CA VAL A 150 -4.40 -9.62 -35.63
C VAL A 150 -5.22 -9.46 -36.92
N LEU A 151 -6.14 -8.50 -36.97
CA LEU A 151 -6.96 -8.19 -38.14
C LEU A 151 -6.37 -7.08 -39.03
N LYS A 152 -5.08 -6.76 -38.86
CA LYS A 152 -4.37 -5.81 -39.72
C LYS A 152 -4.41 -6.24 -41.18
N GLY A 153 -4.81 -5.30 -42.05
CA GLY A 153 -4.83 -5.50 -43.50
C GLY A 153 -6.01 -6.32 -44.03
N LYS A 154 -7.00 -6.67 -43.19
CA LYS A 154 -8.20 -7.38 -43.63
C LYS A 154 -9.16 -6.43 -44.35
N SER A 155 -9.82 -6.94 -45.40
CA SER A 155 -10.72 -6.15 -46.26
C SER A 155 -12.04 -5.79 -45.58
N GLU A 156 -12.49 -6.63 -44.66
CA GLU A 156 -13.70 -6.42 -43.87
C GLU A 156 -13.42 -6.71 -42.41
N ILE A 157 -14.15 -6.03 -41.54
CA ILE A 157 -14.16 -6.26 -40.11
C ILE A 157 -15.61 -6.26 -39.65
N TRP A 158 -15.96 -7.22 -38.82
CA TRP A 158 -17.30 -7.44 -38.31
C TRP A 158 -17.29 -7.44 -36.78
N LEU A 159 -18.21 -6.71 -36.17
CA LEU A 159 -18.45 -6.69 -34.73
C LEU A 159 -19.38 -7.84 -34.34
N ARG A 160 -18.95 -8.64 -33.37
CA ARG A 160 -19.77 -9.61 -32.65
C ARG A 160 -20.00 -9.08 -31.26
N CYS A 161 -21.25 -8.91 -30.86
CA CYS A 161 -21.58 -8.27 -29.60
C CYS A 161 -22.64 -9.08 -28.85
N SER A 162 -22.48 -9.15 -27.54
CA SER A 162 -23.49 -9.60 -26.58
C SER A 162 -23.40 -8.72 -25.33
N PHE A 163 -24.12 -9.11 -24.28
CA PHE A 163 -24.09 -8.44 -22.98
C PHE A 163 -23.97 -9.45 -21.84
N ASN A 164 -23.63 -8.93 -20.67
CA ASN A 164 -23.60 -9.64 -19.40
C ASN A 164 -22.71 -10.90 -19.45
N ARG A 165 -21.44 -10.74 -19.83
CA ARG A 165 -20.46 -11.83 -19.93
C ARG A 165 -20.89 -12.92 -20.92
N TRP A 166 -21.45 -12.51 -22.06
CA TRP A 166 -22.05 -13.37 -23.08
C TRP A 166 -23.29 -14.18 -22.65
N THR A 167 -23.85 -13.93 -21.46
CA THR A 167 -24.98 -14.69 -20.90
C THR A 167 -26.34 -13.98 -20.99
N HIS A 168 -26.40 -12.79 -21.58
CA HIS A 168 -27.65 -12.05 -21.71
C HIS A 168 -28.71 -12.83 -22.52
N ARG A 169 -29.99 -12.72 -22.14
CA ARG A 169 -31.11 -13.46 -22.75
C ARG A 169 -31.31 -13.23 -24.25
N MET A 170 -30.82 -12.10 -24.77
CA MET A 170 -30.86 -11.81 -26.21
C MET A 170 -29.84 -12.64 -27.01
N GLY A 171 -28.90 -13.30 -26.33
CA GLY A 171 -27.82 -14.03 -26.96
C GLY A 171 -26.89 -13.13 -27.76
N LEU A 172 -26.16 -13.74 -28.68
CA LEU A 172 -25.30 -13.04 -29.63
C LEU A 172 -26.17 -12.18 -30.58
N LEU A 173 -25.86 -10.88 -30.65
CA LEU A 173 -26.49 -9.99 -31.62
C LEU A 173 -26.07 -10.38 -33.05
N PRO A 174 -26.91 -10.10 -34.07
CA PRO A 174 -26.51 -10.25 -35.46
C PRO A 174 -25.18 -9.54 -35.73
N PRO A 175 -24.21 -10.18 -36.39
CA PRO A 175 -22.94 -9.55 -36.73
C PRO A 175 -23.14 -8.24 -37.50
N GLN A 176 -22.38 -7.21 -37.11
CA GLN A 176 -22.46 -5.90 -37.76
C GLN A 176 -21.16 -5.59 -38.49
N LYS A 177 -21.24 -5.25 -39.78
CA LYS A 177 -20.07 -4.80 -40.53
C LYS A 177 -19.60 -3.46 -39.99
N MET A 178 -18.32 -3.37 -39.65
CA MET A 178 -17.69 -2.14 -39.18
C MET A 178 -17.44 -1.20 -40.37
N ILE A 179 -17.76 0.08 -40.20
CA ILE A 179 -17.70 1.11 -41.25
C ILE A 179 -16.53 2.06 -40.99
N PRO A 180 -15.70 2.41 -41.98
CA PRO A 180 -14.63 3.40 -41.81
C PRO A 180 -15.16 4.76 -41.32
N ILE A 181 -14.37 5.44 -40.50
CA ILE A 181 -14.64 6.85 -40.14
C ILE A 181 -13.94 7.80 -41.12
N GLU A 182 -14.52 8.97 -41.34
CA GLU A 182 -13.88 10.00 -42.17
C GLU A 182 -12.55 10.43 -41.52
N ASN A 183 -11.46 10.38 -42.30
CA ASN A 183 -10.11 10.80 -41.90
C ASN A 183 -9.56 10.12 -40.63
N GLY A 184 -9.80 8.81 -40.44
CA GLY A 184 -9.23 8.07 -39.31
C GLY A 184 -8.87 6.62 -39.65
N SER A 185 -8.07 5.99 -38.77
CA SER A 185 -7.67 4.58 -38.85
C SER A 185 -8.67 3.62 -38.19
N HIS A 186 -9.65 4.14 -37.45
CA HIS A 186 -10.68 3.34 -36.79
C HIS A 186 -11.87 3.05 -37.73
N LEU A 187 -12.53 1.94 -37.43
CA LEU A 187 -13.83 1.56 -37.95
C LEU A 187 -14.87 1.71 -36.84
N LYS A 188 -16.15 1.86 -37.18
CA LYS A 188 -17.24 2.01 -36.22
C LYS A 188 -18.45 1.13 -36.50
N ALA A 189 -19.14 0.72 -35.44
CA ALA A 189 -20.49 0.16 -35.49
C ALA A 189 -21.31 0.65 -34.29
N THR A 190 -22.64 0.62 -34.41
CA THR A 190 -23.55 1.16 -33.38
C THR A 190 -24.29 0.02 -32.69
N VAL A 191 -24.36 0.06 -31.37
CA VAL A 191 -25.02 -0.96 -30.56
C VAL A 191 -26.04 -0.28 -29.65
N LYS A 192 -27.25 -0.85 -29.58
CA LYS A 192 -28.26 -0.44 -28.60
C LYS A 192 -28.09 -1.26 -27.33
N VAL A 193 -27.88 -0.61 -26.20
CA VAL A 193 -27.60 -1.24 -24.92
C VAL A 193 -28.91 -1.55 -24.19
N PRO A 194 -29.18 -2.81 -23.79
CA PRO A 194 -30.37 -3.16 -23.00
C PRO A 194 -30.41 -2.47 -21.63
N LEU A 195 -31.61 -2.32 -21.07
CA LEU A 195 -31.80 -1.72 -19.72
C LEU A 195 -31.25 -2.61 -18.58
N ASP A 196 -31.12 -3.90 -18.82
CA ASP A 196 -30.63 -4.92 -17.89
C ASP A 196 -29.21 -5.39 -18.23
N ALA A 197 -28.48 -4.63 -19.05
CA ALA A 197 -27.06 -4.85 -19.27
C ALA A 197 -26.22 -4.21 -18.14
N TYR A 198 -25.28 -4.97 -17.59
CA TYR A 198 -24.21 -4.49 -16.71
C TYR A 198 -22.82 -4.56 -17.39
N MET A 199 -22.72 -5.31 -18.49
CA MET A 199 -21.49 -5.46 -19.27
C MET A 199 -21.86 -5.53 -20.75
N MET A 200 -21.07 -4.88 -21.61
CA MET A 200 -21.10 -5.06 -23.05
C MET A 200 -19.89 -5.89 -23.46
N ASP A 201 -20.13 -7.00 -24.14
CA ASP A 201 -19.10 -7.98 -24.52
C ASP A 201 -18.97 -8.03 -26.04
N PHE A 202 -17.74 -7.98 -26.56
CA PHE A 202 -17.56 -8.04 -28.00
C PHE A 202 -16.21 -8.60 -28.46
N VAL A 203 -16.22 -9.13 -29.67
CA VAL A 203 -15.03 -9.55 -30.44
C VAL A 203 -15.17 -9.07 -31.89
N PHE A 204 -14.06 -9.05 -32.62
CA PHE A 204 -14.04 -8.65 -34.02
C PHE A 204 -13.66 -9.83 -34.91
N SER A 205 -14.25 -9.94 -36.09
CA SER A 205 -13.94 -11.00 -37.06
C SER A 205 -13.68 -10.45 -38.46
N GLU A 206 -12.84 -11.12 -39.25
CA GLU A 206 -12.57 -10.72 -40.65
C GLU A 206 -13.74 -11.03 -41.61
N ARG A 207 -14.74 -11.80 -41.18
CA ARG A 207 -15.91 -12.21 -41.97
C ARG A 207 -17.19 -12.20 -41.13
N GLU A 208 -18.33 -12.17 -41.83
CA GLU A 208 -19.67 -12.26 -41.23
C GLU A 208 -19.92 -13.58 -40.54
N ASP A 209 -19.24 -14.68 -40.91
CA ASP A 209 -19.28 -15.97 -40.22
C ASP A 209 -17.90 -16.65 -40.26
N GLY A 210 -17.39 -17.01 -39.08
CA GLY A 210 -16.08 -17.65 -38.90
C GLY A 210 -14.88 -16.73 -39.24
N GLY A 211 -13.75 -17.36 -39.60
CA GLY A 211 -12.50 -16.69 -39.94
C GLY A 211 -11.60 -16.41 -38.73
N ILE A 212 -10.64 -15.51 -38.92
CA ILE A 212 -9.78 -15.01 -37.84
C ILE A 212 -10.58 -14.04 -36.96
N PHE A 213 -10.46 -14.23 -35.65
CA PHE A 213 -11.05 -13.36 -34.64
C PHE A 213 -9.95 -12.57 -33.94
N ASP A 214 -10.21 -11.28 -33.70
CA ASP A 214 -9.58 -10.58 -32.60
C ASP A 214 -10.49 -10.72 -31.36
N ASN A 215 -10.06 -11.61 -30.48
CA ASN A 215 -10.67 -11.86 -29.18
C ASN A 215 -9.71 -11.49 -28.03
N LYS A 216 -8.77 -10.55 -28.26
CA LYS A 216 -7.82 -10.09 -27.24
C LYS A 216 -7.08 -11.25 -26.56
N ASN A 217 -6.56 -12.18 -27.35
CA ASN A 217 -5.87 -13.41 -26.87
C ASN A 217 -6.74 -14.28 -25.95
N GLY A 218 -8.03 -14.41 -26.25
CA GLY A 218 -8.98 -15.21 -25.48
C GLY A 218 -9.56 -14.51 -24.24
N MET A 219 -9.29 -13.22 -24.05
CA MET A 219 -9.89 -12.42 -23.00
C MET A 219 -11.22 -11.78 -23.44
N ASP A 220 -11.40 -11.58 -24.73
CA ASP A 220 -12.43 -10.74 -25.37
C ASP A 220 -12.36 -9.26 -24.92
N TYR A 221 -13.18 -8.42 -25.53
CA TYR A 221 -13.33 -7.02 -25.13
C TYR A 221 -14.60 -6.86 -24.30
N HIS A 222 -14.47 -6.13 -23.20
CA HIS A 222 -15.52 -5.94 -22.19
C HIS A 222 -15.55 -4.47 -21.79
N VAL A 223 -16.74 -3.87 -21.80
CA VAL A 223 -16.98 -2.48 -21.38
C VAL A 223 -18.11 -2.46 -20.35
N PRO A 224 -17.89 -1.91 -19.15
CA PRO A 224 -18.92 -1.84 -18.12
C PRO A 224 -20.10 -0.97 -18.57
N VAL A 225 -21.31 -1.37 -18.18
CA VAL A 225 -22.55 -0.63 -18.47
C VAL A 225 -23.12 -0.08 -17.17
N PHE A 226 -23.28 1.24 -17.11
CA PHE A 226 -23.77 1.96 -15.94
C PHE A 226 -25.30 2.15 -15.98
N GLY A 227 -25.93 2.21 -14.80
CA GLY A 227 -27.37 2.46 -14.69
C GLY A 227 -28.27 1.27 -15.07
N GLY A 228 -27.70 0.07 -15.29
CA GLY A 228 -28.46 -1.15 -15.52
C GLY A 228 -29.26 -1.59 -14.29
N VAL A 229 -30.44 -2.17 -14.52
CA VAL A 229 -31.32 -2.67 -13.43
C VAL A 229 -30.82 -3.98 -12.82
N VAL A 230 -29.92 -4.69 -13.50
CA VAL A 230 -29.27 -5.92 -13.04
C VAL A 230 -27.80 -5.62 -12.76
N LYS A 231 -27.25 -6.21 -11.69
CA LYS A 231 -25.82 -6.16 -11.38
C LYS A 231 -25.14 -7.48 -11.72
N GLU A 232 -23.82 -7.45 -11.92
CA GLU A 232 -23.03 -8.66 -12.10
C GLU A 232 -23.21 -9.59 -10.89
N PRO A 233 -23.55 -10.88 -11.11
CA PRO A 233 -23.58 -11.85 -10.02
C PRO A 233 -22.18 -12.01 -9.40
N PRO A 234 -22.07 -12.06 -8.07
CA PRO A 234 -20.79 -12.28 -7.40
C PRO A 234 -20.21 -13.63 -7.81
N MET A 235 -18.90 -13.67 -8.05
CA MET A 235 -18.14 -14.92 -8.15
C MET A 235 -17.72 -15.34 -6.76
N HIS A 236 -17.57 -16.64 -6.54
CA HIS A 236 -16.88 -17.19 -5.38
C HIS A 236 -15.45 -17.58 -5.75
N ILE A 237 -14.47 -16.83 -5.25
CA ILE A 237 -13.05 -17.07 -5.47
C ILE A 237 -12.44 -17.61 -4.17
N VAL A 238 -11.74 -18.74 -4.27
CA VAL A 238 -10.94 -19.28 -3.16
C VAL A 238 -9.47 -19.16 -3.52
N HIS A 239 -8.72 -18.41 -2.74
CA HIS A 239 -7.27 -18.39 -2.82
C HIS A 239 -6.69 -19.50 -1.95
N ILE A 240 -5.78 -20.31 -2.50
CA ILE A 240 -4.97 -21.26 -1.74
C ILE A 240 -3.53 -20.78 -1.78
N ALA A 241 -3.02 -20.39 -0.62
CA ALA A 241 -1.70 -19.79 -0.47
C ALA A 241 -1.01 -20.30 0.80
N VAL A 242 0.29 -20.06 0.89
CA VAL A 242 1.11 -20.35 2.08
C VAL A 242 1.59 -19.08 2.80
N GLU A 243 1.34 -17.91 2.21
CA GLU A 243 1.57 -16.61 2.84
C GLU A 243 0.33 -15.73 2.72
N MET A 244 0.13 -14.89 3.73
CA MET A 244 -0.86 -13.83 3.76
C MET A 244 -0.36 -12.72 4.70
N ALA A 245 -0.33 -11.48 4.22
CA ALA A 245 -0.01 -10.33 5.06
C ALA A 245 -1.20 -9.96 5.98
N PRO A 246 -0.97 -9.43 7.18
CA PRO A 246 0.31 -9.34 7.88
C PRO A 246 0.65 -10.59 8.70
N ILE A 247 -0.18 -11.65 8.64
CA ILE A 247 -0.17 -12.77 9.60
C ILE A 247 0.91 -13.84 9.35
N ALA A 248 1.29 -14.04 8.09
CA ALA A 248 2.23 -15.05 7.61
C ALA A 248 2.91 -14.53 6.34
N LYS A 249 3.93 -13.68 6.49
CA LYS A 249 4.56 -12.96 5.37
C LYS A 249 6.08 -13.12 5.37
N VAL A 250 6.63 -13.53 4.24
CA VAL A 250 8.08 -13.58 3.98
C VAL A 250 8.47 -12.63 2.84
N GLY A 251 7.59 -12.49 1.83
CA GLY A 251 7.82 -11.61 0.68
C GLY A 251 6.55 -10.94 0.17
N GLY A 252 6.59 -10.49 -1.08
CA GLY A 252 5.46 -9.80 -1.72
C GLY A 252 4.26 -10.70 -2.01
N LEU A 253 4.41 -12.04 -1.98
CA LEU A 253 3.31 -12.98 -2.19
C LEU A 253 2.18 -12.75 -1.17
N GLY A 254 2.53 -12.63 0.12
CA GLY A 254 1.54 -12.37 1.17
C GLY A 254 0.80 -11.04 1.01
N ASP A 255 1.48 -10.01 0.49
CA ASP A 255 0.84 -8.72 0.19
C ASP A 255 -0.17 -8.86 -0.95
N VAL A 256 0.20 -9.55 -2.03
CA VAL A 256 -0.69 -9.78 -3.17
C VAL A 256 -1.93 -10.56 -2.75
N VAL A 257 -1.76 -11.67 -2.03
CA VAL A 257 -2.88 -12.51 -1.57
C VAL A 257 -3.89 -11.69 -0.77
N THR A 258 -3.43 -10.82 0.13
CA THR A 258 -4.31 -9.99 0.97
C THR A 258 -4.96 -8.89 0.15
N SER A 259 -4.16 -8.12 -0.57
CA SER A 259 -4.59 -6.87 -1.21
C SER A 259 -5.47 -7.14 -2.44
N LEU A 260 -5.14 -8.17 -3.24
CA LEU A 260 -5.98 -8.59 -4.36
C LEU A 260 -7.34 -9.10 -3.85
N SER A 261 -7.35 -9.90 -2.79
CA SER A 261 -8.60 -10.42 -2.21
C SER A 261 -9.52 -9.30 -1.74
N ARG A 262 -8.96 -8.27 -1.07
CA ARG A 262 -9.72 -7.07 -0.68
C ARG A 262 -10.26 -6.32 -1.89
N ALA A 263 -9.43 -6.06 -2.90
CA ALA A 263 -9.86 -5.33 -4.08
C ALA A 263 -10.97 -6.06 -4.86
N VAL A 264 -10.89 -7.39 -4.94
CA VAL A 264 -11.94 -8.23 -5.55
C VAL A 264 -13.22 -8.23 -4.71
N GLN A 265 -13.11 -8.23 -3.38
CA GLN A 265 -14.26 -8.08 -2.48
C GLN A 265 -14.94 -6.70 -2.62
N ASP A 266 -14.15 -5.63 -2.77
CA ASP A 266 -14.64 -4.26 -3.01
C ASP A 266 -15.32 -4.08 -4.38
N MET A 267 -15.18 -5.08 -5.26
CA MET A 267 -15.92 -5.21 -6.53
C MET A 267 -17.13 -6.14 -6.41
N ASN A 268 -17.58 -6.45 -5.19
CA ASN A 268 -18.76 -7.25 -4.89
C ASN A 268 -18.64 -8.73 -5.32
N HIS A 269 -17.45 -9.32 -5.18
CA HIS A 269 -17.25 -10.76 -5.28
C HIS A 269 -16.93 -11.36 -3.90
N ASN A 270 -17.21 -12.66 -3.72
CA ASN A 270 -16.91 -13.37 -2.48
C ASN A 270 -15.51 -13.96 -2.57
N VAL A 271 -14.65 -13.64 -1.60
CA VAL A 271 -13.28 -14.15 -1.55
C VAL A 271 -13.01 -14.82 -0.21
N ASP A 272 -12.59 -16.08 -0.27
CA ASP A 272 -12.08 -16.82 0.89
C ASP A 272 -10.62 -17.21 0.66
N ILE A 273 -9.85 -17.28 1.72
CA ILE A 273 -8.44 -17.71 1.68
C ILE A 273 -8.28 -18.96 2.52
N ILE A 274 -7.62 -19.98 1.99
CA ILE A 274 -7.19 -21.16 2.75
C ILE A 274 -5.69 -21.05 2.96
N LEU A 275 -5.27 -21.15 4.23
CA LEU A 275 -3.89 -20.98 4.68
C LEU A 275 -3.50 -22.11 5.67
N PRO A 276 -2.24 -22.55 5.73
CA PRO A 276 -1.80 -23.40 6.83
C PRO A 276 -1.84 -22.64 8.17
N LYS A 277 -2.26 -23.30 9.24
CA LYS A 277 -2.16 -22.76 10.60
C LYS A 277 -0.76 -22.99 11.15
N TYR A 278 0.17 -22.09 10.81
CA TYR A 278 1.52 -22.11 11.38
C TYR A 278 1.51 -21.84 12.88
N ASP A 279 2.48 -22.40 13.60
CA ASP A 279 2.76 -22.07 15.00
C ASP A 279 3.36 -20.66 15.19
N CYS A 280 3.93 -20.08 14.13
CA CYS A 280 4.48 -18.72 14.12
C CYS A 280 3.54 -17.64 13.57
N LEU A 281 2.23 -17.93 13.46
CA LEU A 281 1.23 -16.95 13.02
C LEU A 281 1.15 -15.74 13.96
N LYS A 282 1.05 -14.54 13.41
CA LYS A 282 0.76 -13.32 14.18
C LYS A 282 -0.73 -13.24 14.54
N HIS A 283 -1.15 -14.02 15.53
CA HIS A 283 -2.56 -14.16 15.93
C HIS A 283 -3.26 -12.84 16.29
N SER A 284 -2.54 -11.83 16.78
CA SER A 284 -3.10 -10.50 17.09
C SER A 284 -3.75 -9.81 15.91
N ASN A 285 -3.37 -10.19 14.69
CA ASN A 285 -3.88 -9.61 13.45
C ASN A 285 -5.03 -10.43 12.84
N VAL A 286 -5.50 -11.49 13.52
CA VAL A 286 -6.65 -12.29 13.12
C VAL A 286 -7.83 -11.93 14.01
N LYS A 287 -8.88 -11.35 13.42
CA LYS A 287 -10.13 -11.05 14.12
C LYS A 287 -11.03 -12.28 14.14
N ASP A 288 -11.79 -12.44 15.21
CA ASP A 288 -12.82 -13.48 15.36
C ASP A 288 -12.31 -14.91 15.08
N LEU A 289 -11.06 -15.21 15.47
CA LEU A 289 -10.48 -16.53 15.27
C LEU A 289 -11.20 -17.57 16.14
N GLN A 290 -11.85 -18.53 15.50
CA GLN A 290 -12.63 -19.56 16.17
C GLN A 290 -12.50 -20.92 15.49
N PHE A 291 -12.70 -21.98 16.27
CA PHE A 291 -12.79 -23.34 15.73
C PHE A 291 -14.03 -23.47 14.84
N HIS A 292 -13.86 -24.03 13.65
CA HIS A 292 -14.94 -24.19 12.68
C HIS A 292 -15.43 -25.65 12.62
N LYS A 293 -14.53 -26.59 12.30
CA LYS A 293 -14.80 -28.04 12.21
C LYS A 293 -13.49 -28.82 12.21
N SER A 294 -13.58 -30.16 12.24
CA SER A 294 -12.45 -31.02 11.89
C SER A 294 -12.86 -32.06 10.85
N TYR A 295 -11.87 -32.60 10.15
CA TYR A 295 -12.00 -33.72 9.23
C TYR A 295 -10.71 -34.54 9.22
N SER A 296 -10.80 -35.80 8.77
CA SER A 296 -9.63 -36.69 8.70
C SER A 296 -9.16 -36.83 7.26
N TRP A 297 -7.86 -36.64 7.05
CA TRP A 297 -7.20 -36.89 5.77
C TRP A 297 -5.72 -37.19 5.99
N GLY A 298 -5.11 -38.02 5.13
CA GLY A 298 -3.67 -38.31 5.20
C GLY A 298 -3.22 -38.96 6.52
N GLY A 299 -4.11 -39.71 7.19
CA GLY A 299 -3.81 -40.40 8.45
C GLY A 299 -3.77 -39.50 9.70
N THR A 300 -4.25 -38.26 9.62
CA THR A 300 -4.33 -37.34 10.77
C THR A 300 -5.66 -36.58 10.78
N GLU A 301 -6.04 -36.07 11.96
CA GLU A 301 -7.11 -35.08 12.07
C GLU A 301 -6.57 -33.72 11.60
N ILE A 302 -7.39 -32.99 10.85
CA ILE A 302 -7.14 -31.62 10.45
C ILE A 302 -8.21 -30.74 11.09
N LYS A 303 -7.78 -29.86 11.99
CA LYS A 303 -8.66 -28.87 12.60
C LYS A 303 -8.72 -27.64 11.71
N VAL A 304 -9.93 -27.18 11.42
CA VAL A 304 -10.18 -25.97 10.65
C VAL A 304 -10.57 -24.87 11.61
N TRP A 305 -9.84 -23.76 11.53
CA TRP A 305 -10.18 -22.52 12.20
C TRP A 305 -10.63 -21.50 11.16
N THR A 306 -11.49 -20.57 11.56
CA THR A 306 -11.93 -19.47 10.70
C THR A 306 -11.75 -18.14 11.42
N GLY A 307 -11.46 -17.09 10.68
CA GLY A 307 -11.35 -15.73 11.18
C GLY A 307 -11.27 -14.73 10.03
N LYS A 308 -11.06 -13.46 10.37
CA LYS A 308 -10.89 -12.37 9.38
C LYS A 308 -9.52 -11.73 9.50
N VAL A 309 -8.87 -11.52 8.36
CA VAL A 309 -7.59 -10.81 8.25
C VAL A 309 -7.77 -9.70 7.24
N GLU A 310 -7.53 -8.45 7.65
CA GLU A 310 -7.80 -7.25 6.84
C GLU A 310 -9.20 -7.24 6.18
N GLY A 311 -10.20 -7.78 6.90
CA GLY A 311 -11.59 -7.86 6.45
C GLY A 311 -11.93 -9.03 5.52
N VAL A 312 -10.95 -9.83 5.11
CA VAL A 312 -11.13 -11.02 4.25
C VAL A 312 -11.31 -12.27 5.11
N SER A 313 -12.21 -13.16 4.70
CA SER A 313 -12.45 -14.45 5.36
C SER A 313 -11.30 -15.42 5.12
N VAL A 314 -10.79 -16.05 6.19
CA VAL A 314 -9.67 -16.98 6.14
C VAL A 314 -10.01 -18.27 6.87
N TYR A 315 -9.70 -19.40 6.24
CA TYR A 315 -9.71 -20.73 6.84
C TYR A 315 -8.27 -21.19 7.09
N PHE A 316 -7.97 -21.53 8.33
CA PHE A 316 -6.67 -22.03 8.75
C PHE A 316 -6.73 -23.53 8.95
N LEU A 317 -5.94 -24.28 8.19
CA LEU A 317 -5.86 -25.73 8.31
C LEU A 317 -4.73 -26.10 9.27
N GLU A 318 -5.07 -26.82 10.32
CA GLU A 318 -4.15 -27.28 11.37
C GLU A 318 -4.11 -28.80 11.43
N PRO A 319 -3.30 -29.45 10.56
CA PRO A 319 -3.02 -30.87 10.67
C PRO A 319 -2.38 -31.20 12.02
N GLN A 320 -2.92 -32.19 12.73
CA GLN A 320 -2.43 -32.60 14.05
C GLN A 320 -1.19 -33.51 14.00
N ASN A 321 -0.43 -33.45 12.90
CA ASN A 321 0.79 -34.25 12.66
C ASN A 321 2.09 -33.44 12.81
N GLY A 322 2.00 -32.17 13.18
CA GLY A 322 3.17 -31.31 13.44
C GLY A 322 3.87 -30.74 12.21
N LEU A 323 3.41 -31.00 10.98
CA LEU A 323 4.05 -30.50 9.76
C LEU A 323 4.16 -28.96 9.70
N PHE A 324 3.31 -28.24 10.43
CA PHE A 324 3.27 -26.77 10.45
C PHE A 324 3.68 -26.16 11.81
N TRP A 325 4.22 -26.98 12.72
CA TRP A 325 4.72 -26.57 14.04
C TRP A 325 6.25 -26.55 14.08
N VAL A 326 6.83 -25.76 13.18
CA VAL A 326 8.28 -25.71 12.96
C VAL A 326 8.86 -24.29 13.09
N GLY A 327 8.09 -23.34 13.62
CA GLY A 327 8.50 -21.96 13.88
C GLY A 327 8.74 -21.09 12.63
N CYS A 328 8.50 -21.60 11.42
CA CYS A 328 8.73 -20.86 10.17
C CYS A 328 7.82 -21.32 9.03
N ILE A 329 7.64 -20.44 8.05
CA ILE A 329 6.88 -20.72 6.82
C ILE A 329 7.73 -21.60 5.90
N TYR A 330 8.91 -21.12 5.50
CA TYR A 330 9.87 -21.80 4.61
C TYR A 330 11.19 -22.15 5.32
N GLY A 331 12.04 -22.90 4.63
CA GLY A 331 13.43 -23.16 5.01
C GLY A 331 13.63 -24.52 5.66
N ARG A 332 12.65 -25.43 5.58
CA ARG A 332 12.79 -26.81 6.03
C ARG A 332 13.07 -27.73 4.85
N ALA A 333 13.86 -28.78 5.09
CA ALA A 333 14.23 -29.74 4.05
C ALA A 333 13.02 -30.47 3.44
N ASN A 334 11.90 -30.53 4.17
CA ASN A 334 10.65 -31.16 3.76
C ASN A 334 9.55 -30.16 3.35
N ASP A 335 9.89 -28.91 2.97
CA ASP A 335 8.88 -27.92 2.55
C ASP A 335 7.97 -28.43 1.41
N GLY A 336 8.53 -29.19 0.46
CA GLY A 336 7.74 -29.82 -0.62
C GLY A 336 6.69 -30.81 -0.10
N GLU A 337 7.02 -31.62 0.91
CA GLU A 337 6.10 -32.55 1.56
C GLU A 337 5.03 -31.78 2.36
N ARG A 338 5.45 -30.80 3.16
CA ARG A 338 4.56 -29.96 3.98
C ARG A 338 3.51 -29.30 3.09
N PHE A 339 3.94 -28.60 2.05
CA PHE A 339 3.01 -27.88 1.18
C PHE A 339 2.19 -28.82 0.27
N GLY A 340 2.76 -29.95 -0.16
CA GLY A 340 2.00 -31.00 -0.84
C GLY A 340 0.85 -31.54 0.02
N PHE A 341 1.11 -31.83 1.30
CA PHE A 341 0.10 -32.24 2.27
C PHE A 341 -0.98 -31.16 2.42
N PHE A 342 -0.58 -29.89 2.57
CA PHE A 342 -1.52 -28.78 2.68
C PHE A 342 -2.41 -28.61 1.45
N CYS A 343 -1.87 -28.74 0.24
CA CYS A 343 -2.65 -28.62 -1.00
C CYS A 343 -3.77 -29.67 -1.07
N HIS A 344 -3.46 -30.92 -0.71
CA HIS A 344 -4.48 -31.96 -0.60
C HIS A 344 -5.49 -31.65 0.50
N ALA A 345 -5.02 -31.30 1.69
CA ALA A 345 -5.88 -30.95 2.81
C ALA A 345 -6.86 -29.83 2.43
N ALA A 346 -6.40 -28.79 1.71
CA ALA A 346 -7.24 -27.69 1.26
C ALA A 346 -8.33 -28.14 0.27
N LEU A 347 -7.99 -28.97 -0.71
CA LEU A 347 -8.97 -29.53 -1.65
C LEU A 347 -9.98 -30.45 -0.95
N GLU A 348 -9.52 -31.27 -0.02
CA GLU A 348 -10.37 -32.13 0.80
C GLU A 348 -11.32 -31.30 1.69
N PHE A 349 -10.83 -30.20 2.27
CA PHE A 349 -11.66 -29.27 3.03
C PHE A 349 -12.77 -28.65 2.17
N LEU A 350 -12.45 -28.22 0.94
CA LEU A 350 -13.43 -27.69 0.00
C LEU A 350 -14.51 -28.74 -0.32
N LEU A 351 -14.08 -29.97 -0.62
CA LEU A 351 -14.99 -31.08 -0.93
C LEU A 351 -15.91 -31.41 0.26
N GLN A 352 -15.34 -31.69 1.43
CA GLN A 352 -16.10 -32.10 2.62
C GLN A 352 -16.94 -30.99 3.25
N SER A 353 -16.69 -29.73 2.88
CA SER A 353 -17.48 -28.58 3.34
C SER A 353 -18.54 -28.17 2.32
N GLY A 354 -18.63 -28.85 1.17
CA GLY A 354 -19.59 -28.53 0.12
C GLY A 354 -19.35 -27.16 -0.52
N PHE A 355 -18.11 -26.69 -0.54
CA PHE A 355 -17.76 -25.44 -1.22
C PHE A 355 -17.82 -25.66 -2.73
N HIS A 356 -18.39 -24.70 -3.45
CA HIS A 356 -18.45 -24.73 -4.91
C HIS A 356 -17.91 -23.41 -5.48
N PRO A 357 -16.60 -23.15 -5.33
CA PRO A 357 -16.02 -21.93 -5.85
C PRO A 357 -16.11 -21.90 -7.37
N ASP A 358 -16.28 -20.70 -7.93
CA ASP A 358 -16.11 -20.48 -9.37
C ASP A 358 -14.62 -20.60 -9.75
N ILE A 359 -13.74 -20.06 -8.90
CA ILE A 359 -12.29 -20.01 -9.12
C ILE A 359 -11.54 -20.56 -7.89
N ILE A 360 -10.56 -21.43 -8.15
CA ILE A 360 -9.51 -21.77 -7.20
C ILE A 360 -8.22 -21.10 -7.69
N HIS A 361 -7.78 -20.07 -6.98
CA HIS A 361 -6.59 -19.31 -7.32
C HIS A 361 -5.40 -19.77 -6.48
N CYS A 362 -4.39 -20.31 -7.18
CA CYS A 362 -3.18 -20.86 -6.59
C CYS A 362 -2.02 -19.88 -6.80
N HIS A 363 -1.17 -19.75 -5.80
CA HIS A 363 0.01 -18.88 -5.80
C HIS A 363 1.31 -19.67 -5.63
N ASP A 364 2.18 -19.56 -6.64
CA ASP A 364 3.55 -20.05 -6.65
C ASP A 364 3.71 -21.58 -6.46
N TRP A 365 4.96 -22.06 -6.49
CA TRP A 365 5.32 -23.47 -6.39
C TRP A 365 4.75 -24.19 -5.15
N SER A 366 4.52 -23.45 -4.07
CA SER A 366 4.04 -23.98 -2.79
C SER A 366 2.58 -24.40 -2.84
N SER A 367 1.76 -23.78 -3.68
CA SER A 367 0.37 -24.21 -3.93
C SER A 367 0.15 -24.85 -5.30
N ALA A 368 1.20 -24.92 -6.13
CA ALA A 368 1.18 -25.60 -7.42
C ALA A 368 0.51 -26.99 -7.40
N PRO A 369 0.69 -27.85 -6.37
CA PRO A 369 0.00 -29.13 -6.30
C PRO A 369 -1.51 -29.08 -6.41
N VAL A 370 -2.14 -28.01 -5.94
CA VAL A 370 -3.60 -27.85 -6.07
C VAL A 370 -4.04 -28.03 -7.53
N ALA A 371 -3.30 -27.49 -8.50
CA ALA A 371 -3.73 -27.46 -9.90
C ALA A 371 -3.95 -28.86 -10.49
N TRP A 372 -2.96 -29.76 -10.37
CA TRP A 372 -3.10 -31.11 -10.92
C TRP A 372 -3.94 -32.01 -10.00
N LEU A 373 -3.80 -31.89 -8.68
CA LEU A 373 -4.59 -32.69 -7.74
C LEU A 373 -6.08 -32.42 -7.92
N PHE A 374 -6.47 -31.15 -8.10
CA PHE A 374 -7.83 -30.75 -8.38
C PHE A 374 -8.38 -31.47 -9.61
N LYS A 375 -7.67 -31.37 -10.74
CA LYS A 375 -8.11 -31.94 -12.03
C LYS A 375 -8.15 -33.47 -11.99
N GLU A 376 -7.15 -34.11 -11.37
CA GLU A 376 -7.01 -35.56 -11.34
C GLU A 376 -7.96 -36.23 -10.32
N HIS A 377 -8.24 -35.58 -9.18
CA HIS A 377 -8.89 -36.25 -8.04
C HIS A 377 -10.16 -35.60 -7.52
N TYR A 378 -10.43 -34.31 -7.76
CA TYR A 378 -11.54 -33.60 -7.09
C TYR A 378 -12.59 -33.03 -8.05
N MET A 379 -12.20 -32.67 -9.28
CA MET A 379 -13.10 -32.05 -10.26
C MET A 379 -14.37 -32.89 -10.52
N HIS A 380 -14.25 -34.23 -10.50
CA HIS A 380 -15.37 -35.14 -10.75
C HIS A 380 -16.22 -35.46 -9.52
N TYR A 381 -15.80 -35.05 -8.33
CA TYR A 381 -16.41 -35.47 -7.05
C TYR A 381 -17.19 -34.36 -6.33
N GLY A 382 -17.49 -33.24 -6.99
CA GLY A 382 -18.30 -32.16 -6.42
C GLY A 382 -17.84 -30.75 -6.80
N LEU A 383 -16.63 -30.61 -7.35
CA LEU A 383 -16.08 -29.32 -7.75
C LEU A 383 -16.08 -29.10 -9.28
N SER A 384 -17.04 -29.68 -10.01
CA SER A 384 -17.05 -29.74 -11.47
C SER A 384 -17.11 -28.39 -12.19
N LYS A 385 -17.65 -27.36 -11.52
CA LYS A 385 -17.75 -26.00 -12.06
C LYS A 385 -16.51 -25.15 -11.82
N ALA A 386 -15.69 -25.48 -10.83
CA ALA A 386 -14.53 -24.67 -10.47
C ALA A 386 -13.47 -24.69 -11.58
N ARG A 387 -12.75 -23.58 -11.69
CA ARG A 387 -11.63 -23.41 -12.61
C ARG A 387 -10.39 -22.98 -11.84
N VAL A 388 -9.23 -23.46 -12.28
CA VAL A 388 -7.95 -23.20 -11.62
C VAL A 388 -7.25 -22.06 -12.31
N VAL A 389 -6.93 -21.02 -11.54
CA VAL A 389 -6.02 -19.96 -11.96
C VAL A 389 -4.72 -20.07 -11.18
N PHE A 390 -3.58 -19.93 -11.84
CA PHE A 390 -2.26 -20.08 -11.22
C PHE A 390 -1.40 -18.83 -11.43
N THR A 391 -0.91 -18.23 -10.34
CA THR A 391 -0.01 -17.06 -10.39
C THR A 391 1.42 -17.45 -10.02
N ILE A 392 2.38 -17.18 -10.92
CA ILE A 392 3.82 -17.27 -10.67
C ILE A 392 4.28 -15.94 -10.06
N HIS A 393 4.74 -15.96 -8.81
CA HIS A 393 5.33 -14.78 -8.15
C HIS A 393 6.84 -14.73 -8.32
N ASN A 394 7.51 -15.88 -8.37
CA ASN A 394 8.95 -15.96 -8.64
C ASN A 394 9.33 -17.32 -9.25
N LEU A 395 9.74 -17.33 -10.52
CA LEU A 395 10.06 -18.56 -11.25
C LEU A 395 11.38 -19.22 -10.79
N GLU A 396 12.22 -18.54 -10.02
CA GLU A 396 13.47 -19.12 -9.51
C GLU A 396 13.26 -20.27 -8.51
N PHE A 397 12.04 -20.43 -7.99
CA PHE A 397 11.71 -21.47 -7.03
C PHE A 397 10.71 -22.47 -7.62
N GLY A 398 11.02 -23.77 -7.50
CA GLY A 398 10.06 -24.83 -7.79
C GLY A 398 9.61 -24.93 -9.25
N ALA A 399 10.46 -24.56 -10.21
CA ALA A 399 10.15 -24.56 -11.64
C ALA A 399 9.50 -25.87 -12.15
N ASN A 400 9.89 -27.03 -11.62
CA ASN A 400 9.28 -28.32 -11.96
C ASN A 400 7.81 -28.43 -11.52
N LEU A 401 7.49 -27.93 -10.31
CA LEU A 401 6.11 -27.92 -9.80
C LEU A 401 5.29 -26.85 -10.53
N ILE A 402 5.88 -25.68 -10.78
CA ILE A 402 5.27 -24.62 -11.58
C ILE A 402 4.92 -25.14 -12.97
N ARG A 403 5.83 -25.83 -13.66
CA ARG A 403 5.57 -26.43 -14.97
C ARG A 403 4.34 -27.34 -14.94
N LYS A 404 4.25 -28.20 -13.93
CA LYS A 404 3.09 -29.09 -13.78
C LYS A 404 1.82 -28.29 -13.49
N ALA A 405 1.85 -27.27 -12.64
CA ALA A 405 0.67 -26.42 -12.43
C ALA A 405 0.24 -25.64 -13.68
N MET A 406 1.21 -25.17 -14.48
CA MET A 406 0.95 -24.53 -15.77
C MET A 406 0.23 -25.50 -16.71
N GLU A 407 0.57 -26.78 -16.72
CA GLU A 407 -0.13 -27.79 -17.53
C GLU A 407 -1.63 -27.89 -17.16
N PHE A 408 -1.94 -27.99 -15.86
CA PHE A 408 -3.29 -28.31 -15.37
C PHE A 408 -4.19 -27.08 -15.09
N SER A 409 -3.62 -25.89 -14.99
CA SER A 409 -4.40 -24.65 -14.80
C SER A 409 -5.23 -24.29 -16.03
N ASP A 410 -6.40 -23.70 -15.83
CA ASP A 410 -7.26 -23.20 -16.91
C ASP A 410 -6.70 -21.87 -17.47
N LYS A 411 -6.21 -21.01 -16.57
CA LYS A 411 -5.42 -19.81 -16.91
C LYS A 411 -4.25 -19.66 -15.95
N ALA A 412 -3.18 -19.06 -16.45
CA ALA A 412 -2.02 -18.73 -15.65
C ALA A 412 -1.64 -17.26 -15.80
N THR A 413 -0.99 -16.72 -14.78
CA THR A 413 -0.47 -15.37 -14.80
C THR A 413 0.84 -15.24 -14.03
N THR A 414 1.54 -14.13 -14.25
CA THR A 414 2.63 -13.66 -13.40
C THR A 414 2.45 -12.17 -13.14
N VAL A 415 3.26 -11.63 -12.24
CA VAL A 415 3.05 -10.36 -11.57
C VAL A 415 3.48 -9.12 -12.37
N SER A 416 3.84 -9.26 -13.65
CA SER A 416 4.03 -8.13 -14.57
C SER A 416 4.05 -8.55 -16.06
N PRO A 417 3.65 -7.66 -17.00
CA PRO A 417 3.78 -7.90 -18.44
C PRO A 417 5.22 -8.13 -18.93
N THR A 418 6.17 -7.27 -18.53
CA THR A 418 7.58 -7.42 -18.95
C THR A 418 8.17 -8.72 -18.39
N TYR A 419 7.91 -9.07 -17.14
CA TYR A 419 8.41 -10.32 -16.57
C TYR A 419 7.81 -11.55 -17.26
N ALA A 420 6.52 -11.50 -17.66
CA ALA A 420 5.90 -12.56 -18.46
C ALA A 420 6.65 -12.80 -19.78
N GLN A 421 7.12 -11.73 -20.42
CA GLN A 421 7.97 -11.82 -21.62
C GLN A 421 9.36 -12.37 -21.31
N GLU A 422 10.01 -11.89 -20.25
CA GLU A 422 11.34 -12.35 -19.82
C GLU A 422 11.36 -13.86 -19.52
N VAL A 423 10.29 -14.40 -18.91
CA VAL A 423 10.19 -15.84 -18.59
C VAL A 423 9.56 -16.69 -19.68
N SER A 424 9.09 -16.09 -20.78
CA SER A 424 8.35 -16.80 -21.84
C SER A 424 9.14 -17.97 -22.47
N GLY A 425 10.47 -17.87 -22.50
CA GLY A 425 11.37 -18.91 -23.01
C GLY A 425 11.70 -20.03 -22.01
N ASN A 426 11.30 -19.91 -20.74
CA ASN A 426 11.55 -20.93 -19.73
C ASN A 426 10.73 -22.19 -20.02
N SER A 427 11.30 -23.38 -19.85
CA SER A 427 10.64 -24.66 -20.14
C SER A 427 9.38 -24.93 -19.30
N ALA A 428 9.22 -24.25 -18.16
CA ALA A 428 8.02 -24.30 -17.35
C ALA A 428 6.85 -23.47 -17.93
N VAL A 429 7.15 -22.47 -18.76
CA VAL A 429 6.18 -21.49 -19.26
C VAL A 429 5.94 -21.63 -20.76
N ALA A 430 7.00 -21.81 -21.54
CA ALA A 430 6.98 -21.81 -23.01
C ALA A 430 5.89 -22.70 -23.65
N PRO A 431 5.61 -23.93 -23.16
CA PRO A 431 4.56 -24.77 -23.73
C PRO A 431 3.13 -24.24 -23.51
N TYR A 432 2.95 -23.28 -22.59
CA TYR A 432 1.64 -22.85 -22.08
C TYR A 432 1.37 -21.35 -22.30
N LEU A 433 2.12 -20.70 -23.21
CA LEU A 433 1.99 -19.26 -23.48
C LEU A 433 0.58 -18.83 -23.88
N PHE A 434 -0.19 -19.70 -24.55
CA PHE A 434 -1.56 -19.42 -24.98
C PHE A 434 -2.56 -19.16 -23.84
N LYS A 435 -2.19 -19.50 -22.60
CA LYS A 435 -3.00 -19.27 -21.40
C LYS A 435 -2.26 -18.49 -20.30
N PHE A 436 -1.09 -17.93 -20.60
CA PHE A 436 -0.22 -17.22 -19.67
C PHE A 436 -0.26 -15.70 -19.90
N HIS A 437 -0.51 -14.94 -18.84
CA HIS A 437 -0.68 -13.48 -18.90
C HIS A 437 0.21 -12.77 -17.88
N GLY A 438 0.70 -11.57 -18.17
CA GLY A 438 1.32 -10.71 -17.17
C GLY A 438 0.33 -9.70 -16.63
N ILE A 439 0.03 -9.75 -15.33
CA ILE A 439 -0.83 -8.77 -14.64
C ILE A 439 0.00 -8.10 -13.56
N LEU A 440 0.16 -6.78 -13.67
CA LEU A 440 0.95 -6.00 -12.73
C LEU A 440 0.33 -6.03 -11.32
N ASN A 441 1.14 -6.10 -10.26
CA ASN A 441 0.61 -5.95 -8.91
C ASN A 441 0.26 -4.49 -8.60
N GLY A 442 -0.69 -4.30 -7.67
CA GLY A 442 -0.91 -3.02 -6.99
C GLY A 442 -0.33 -3.02 -5.57
N ILE A 443 -0.42 -1.87 -4.91
CA ILE A 443 -0.23 -1.73 -3.46
C ILE A 443 -1.57 -1.51 -2.75
N ASP A 444 -1.65 -1.91 -1.48
CA ASP A 444 -2.82 -1.61 -0.65
C ASP A 444 -2.70 -0.16 -0.11
N PRO A 445 -3.57 0.76 -0.56
CA PRO A 445 -3.53 2.15 -0.13
C PRO A 445 -4.05 2.34 1.29
N ASP A 446 -4.48 1.29 2.00
CA ASP A 446 -4.85 1.37 3.42
C ASP A 446 -3.68 1.03 4.33
N ILE A 447 -2.74 0.23 3.81
CA ILE A 447 -1.48 -0.09 4.48
C ILE A 447 -0.47 1.03 4.19
N TRP A 448 -0.39 1.47 2.94
CA TRP A 448 0.60 2.45 2.47
C TRP A 448 -0.06 3.80 2.20
N ASP A 449 -0.35 4.56 3.26
CA ASP A 449 -1.04 5.85 3.16
C ASP A 449 -0.39 6.97 3.97
N PRO A 450 0.42 7.86 3.38
CA PRO A 450 1.05 8.96 4.13
C PRO A 450 0.04 9.90 4.81
N TYR A 451 -1.23 9.88 4.41
CA TYR A 451 -2.27 10.66 5.07
C TYR A 451 -2.75 10.01 6.38
N ASN A 452 -2.82 8.68 6.45
CA ASN A 452 -3.30 7.94 7.63
C ASN A 452 -2.19 7.18 8.38
N ASP A 453 -0.95 7.24 7.90
CA ASP A 453 0.20 6.55 8.49
C ASP A 453 0.53 7.12 9.86
N LYS A 454 0.55 6.24 10.85
CA LYS A 454 0.78 6.55 12.27
C LYS A 454 2.26 6.64 12.61
N PHE A 455 3.14 6.21 11.71
CA PHE A 455 4.59 6.26 11.90
C PHE A 455 5.19 7.59 11.43
N LEU A 456 4.40 8.45 10.79
CA LEU A 456 4.86 9.74 10.29
C LEU A 456 4.60 10.87 11.29
N PRO A 457 5.53 11.83 11.41
CA PRO A 457 5.34 12.98 12.30
C PRO A 457 4.26 13.94 11.79
N VAL A 458 4.10 14.04 10.47
CA VAL A 458 3.12 14.89 9.80
C VAL A 458 2.42 14.05 8.74
N SER A 459 1.09 13.99 8.79
CA SER A 459 0.28 13.37 7.73
C SER A 459 0.28 14.25 6.48
N TYR A 460 0.40 13.66 5.30
CA TYR A 460 0.43 14.43 4.05
C TYR A 460 -0.26 13.74 2.86
N THR A 461 -0.65 14.56 1.89
CA THR A 461 -1.13 14.16 0.56
C THR A 461 -0.20 14.76 -0.50
N SER A 462 -0.54 14.62 -1.78
CA SER A 462 0.19 15.29 -2.87
C SER A 462 0.14 16.83 -2.75
N GLU A 463 -0.83 17.39 -2.00
CA GLU A 463 -1.01 18.84 -1.82
C GLU A 463 0.06 19.47 -0.93
N ASN A 464 0.55 18.73 0.08
CA ASN A 464 1.55 19.20 1.05
C ASN A 464 2.76 18.24 1.16
N VAL A 465 3.06 17.51 0.08
CA VAL A 465 4.14 16.51 0.03
C VAL A 465 5.50 17.05 0.47
N VAL A 466 5.86 18.27 0.07
CA VAL A 466 7.17 18.87 0.40
C VAL A 466 7.33 19.04 1.91
N GLU A 467 6.29 19.54 2.58
CA GLU A 467 6.29 19.71 4.04
C GLU A 467 6.31 18.36 4.76
N GLY A 468 5.46 17.42 4.34
CA GLY A 468 5.37 16.10 4.93
C GLY A 468 6.68 15.31 4.81
N LYS A 469 7.29 15.30 3.62
CA LYS A 469 8.58 14.65 3.39
C LYS A 469 9.72 15.31 4.16
N ARG A 470 9.75 16.64 4.25
CA ARG A 470 10.76 17.34 5.06
C ARG A 470 10.67 16.95 6.54
N ALA A 471 9.47 16.94 7.11
CA ALA A 471 9.26 16.52 8.49
C ALA A 471 9.65 15.04 8.71
N ALA A 472 9.32 14.17 7.75
CA ALA A 472 9.72 12.77 7.81
C ALA A 472 11.24 12.58 7.68
N LYS A 473 11.92 13.36 6.82
CA LYS A 473 13.37 13.36 6.67
C LYS A 473 14.07 13.78 7.96
N GLU A 474 13.63 14.88 8.58
CA GLU A 474 14.18 15.37 9.85
C GLU A 474 14.01 14.33 10.96
N ALA A 475 12.83 13.70 11.05
CA ALA A 475 12.57 12.63 12.02
C ALA A 475 13.40 11.37 11.74
N LEU A 476 13.62 11.02 10.47
CA LEU A 476 14.47 9.90 10.06
C LEU A 476 15.94 10.15 10.44
N GLN A 477 16.44 11.35 10.14
CA GLN A 477 17.80 11.77 10.47
C GLN A 477 18.02 11.72 11.99
N GLU A 478 17.07 12.25 12.76
CA GLU A 478 17.12 12.19 14.23
C GLU A 478 17.12 10.76 14.75
N LYS A 479 16.18 9.92 14.28
CA LYS A 479 16.03 8.54 14.72
C LYS A 479 17.29 7.70 14.46
N LEU A 480 18.00 7.97 13.36
CA LEU A 480 19.17 7.21 12.93
C LEU A 480 20.51 7.87 13.28
N GLY A 481 20.50 9.01 13.99
CA GLY A 481 21.70 9.75 14.37
C GLY A 481 22.47 10.35 13.19
N LEU A 482 21.78 10.63 12.08
CA LEU A 482 22.34 11.34 10.94
C LEU A 482 22.36 12.85 11.23
N GLU A 483 23.23 13.56 10.52
CA GLU A 483 23.24 15.02 10.52
C GLU A 483 21.89 15.56 10.01
N LYS A 484 21.29 16.49 10.77
CA LYS A 484 20.08 17.20 10.35
C LYS A 484 20.44 18.23 9.29
N SER A 485 20.36 17.86 8.02
CA SER A 485 20.70 18.71 6.89
C SER A 485 19.77 18.50 5.69
N ASP A 486 19.56 19.54 4.89
CA ASP A 486 18.86 19.40 3.60
C ASP A 486 19.86 18.93 2.54
N LEU A 487 20.17 17.63 2.57
CA LEU A 487 20.96 16.91 1.59
C LEU A 487 20.10 15.82 0.93
N PRO A 488 20.40 15.37 -0.30
CA PRO A 488 19.69 14.28 -0.92
C PRO A 488 19.89 12.98 -0.14
N LEU A 489 18.81 12.32 0.25
CA LEU A 489 18.80 11.08 1.02
C LEU A 489 18.32 9.92 0.14
N VAL A 490 19.17 8.92 -0.01
CA VAL A 490 18.87 7.66 -0.72
C VAL A 490 18.48 6.59 0.30
N GLY A 491 17.25 6.11 0.23
CA GLY A 491 16.75 4.98 1.00
C GLY A 491 16.85 3.66 0.23
N ILE A 492 17.18 2.58 0.93
CA ILE A 492 17.27 1.23 0.38
C ILE A 492 16.52 0.28 1.31
N ILE A 493 15.39 -0.28 0.86
CA ILE A 493 14.59 -1.23 1.65
C ILE A 493 14.48 -2.54 0.89
N THR A 494 15.21 -3.56 1.33
CA THR A 494 15.27 -4.82 0.58
C THR A 494 15.82 -5.98 1.41
N ARG A 495 15.55 -7.22 0.98
CA ARG A 495 16.33 -8.37 1.44
C ARG A 495 17.71 -8.34 0.79
N LEU A 496 18.75 -8.68 1.54
CA LEU A 496 20.12 -8.66 1.05
C LEU A 496 20.47 -10.02 0.42
N THR A 497 20.08 -10.20 -0.84
CA THR A 497 20.34 -11.41 -1.64
C THR A 497 20.92 -11.06 -3.00
N HIS A 498 21.54 -12.03 -3.70
CA HIS A 498 22.09 -11.81 -5.04
C HIS A 498 21.04 -11.24 -6.03
N GLN A 499 19.80 -11.72 -5.97
CA GLN A 499 18.68 -11.21 -6.75
C GLN A 499 18.52 -9.68 -6.60
N LYS A 500 18.74 -9.14 -5.41
CA LYS A 500 18.53 -7.72 -5.09
C LYS A 500 19.74 -6.85 -5.40
N GLY A 501 20.75 -7.39 -6.08
CA GLY A 501 21.89 -6.61 -6.55
C GLY A 501 22.78 -6.11 -5.42
N ILE A 502 23.12 -6.96 -4.44
CA ILE A 502 23.93 -6.56 -3.27
C ILE A 502 25.24 -5.83 -3.60
N HIS A 503 25.90 -6.17 -4.72
CA HIS A 503 27.10 -5.47 -5.17
C HIS A 503 26.79 -4.06 -5.68
N LEU A 504 25.66 -3.88 -6.37
CA LEU A 504 25.15 -2.59 -6.81
C LEU A 504 24.70 -1.72 -5.64
N ILE A 505 24.09 -2.32 -4.61
CA ILE A 505 23.75 -1.64 -3.35
C ILE A 505 25.02 -1.09 -2.69
N LYS A 506 26.05 -1.93 -2.51
CA LYS A 506 27.33 -1.50 -1.93
C LYS A 506 27.94 -0.35 -2.73
N HIS A 507 27.93 -0.43 -4.06
CA HIS A 507 28.41 0.63 -4.95
C HIS A 507 27.61 1.94 -4.80
N ALA A 508 26.28 1.85 -4.82
CA ALA A 508 25.38 3.00 -4.67
C ALA A 508 25.54 3.75 -3.35
N ILE A 509 25.80 3.03 -2.25
CA ILE A 509 26.07 3.63 -0.94
C ILE A 509 27.27 4.58 -1.04
N TRP A 510 28.39 4.10 -1.59
CA TRP A 510 29.58 4.94 -1.77
C TRP A 510 29.33 6.08 -2.74
N ARG A 511 28.66 5.81 -3.87
CA ARG A 511 28.36 6.84 -4.86
C ARG A 511 27.52 7.97 -4.30
N THR A 512 26.54 7.65 -3.45
CA THR A 512 25.70 8.64 -2.77
C THR A 512 26.53 9.56 -1.89
N LEU A 513 27.46 9.00 -1.11
CA LEU A 513 28.34 9.76 -0.22
C LEU A 513 29.33 10.65 -1.00
N GLU A 514 29.88 10.15 -2.11
CA GLU A 514 30.73 10.93 -3.04
C GLU A 514 29.99 12.12 -3.64
N ARG A 515 28.69 11.97 -3.90
CA ARG A 515 27.80 13.02 -4.42
C ARG A 515 27.24 13.92 -3.32
N ASN A 516 27.84 13.90 -2.12
CA ASN A 516 27.43 14.69 -0.97
C ASN A 516 25.99 14.44 -0.51
N GLY A 517 25.52 13.19 -0.61
CA GLY A 517 24.21 12.77 -0.10
C GLY A 517 24.30 12.01 1.23
N GLN A 518 23.13 11.62 1.73
CA GLN A 518 22.94 10.70 2.84
C GLN A 518 22.36 9.38 2.35
N VAL A 519 22.61 8.30 3.08
CA VAL A 519 22.12 6.97 2.72
C VAL A 519 21.62 6.18 3.93
N VAL A 520 20.44 5.57 3.76
CA VAL A 520 19.84 4.69 4.76
C VAL A 520 19.51 3.36 4.11
N LEU A 521 19.96 2.27 4.72
CA LEU A 521 19.60 0.92 4.31
C LEU A 521 18.84 0.22 5.43
N LEU A 522 17.73 -0.43 5.08
CA LEU A 522 16.97 -1.33 5.94
C LEU A 522 16.84 -2.70 5.26
N GLY A 523 17.39 -3.73 5.87
CA GLY A 523 17.34 -5.07 5.29
C GLY A 523 18.29 -6.08 5.91
N SER A 524 17.93 -7.36 5.87
CA SER A 524 18.77 -8.45 6.36
C SER A 524 19.07 -9.46 5.24
N ALA A 525 20.15 -10.21 5.42
CA ALA A 525 20.56 -11.32 4.57
C ALA A 525 20.25 -12.66 5.25
N PRO A 526 19.61 -13.62 4.56
CA PRO A 526 19.48 -14.97 5.06
C PRO A 526 20.81 -15.74 5.05
N ASP A 527 21.75 -15.38 4.15
CA ASP A 527 23.10 -15.94 4.14
C ASP A 527 23.97 -15.19 5.18
N PRO A 528 24.48 -15.88 6.21
CA PRO A 528 25.31 -15.25 7.25
C PRO A 528 26.57 -14.57 6.71
N ARG A 529 27.13 -15.03 5.58
CA ARG A 529 28.32 -14.42 4.97
C ARG A 529 27.98 -13.06 4.39
N ILE A 530 26.87 -12.97 3.65
CA ILE A 530 26.36 -11.69 3.11
C ILE A 530 25.98 -10.77 4.27
N GLN A 531 25.35 -11.29 5.33
CA GLN A 531 25.03 -10.50 6.52
C GLN A 531 26.29 -9.89 7.13
N ASN A 532 27.33 -10.70 7.35
CA ASN A 532 28.60 -10.25 7.95
C ASN A 532 29.33 -9.24 7.06
N ASP A 533 29.27 -9.39 5.74
CA ASP A 533 29.82 -8.40 4.81
C ASP A 533 29.17 -7.02 4.99
N PHE A 534 27.84 -6.97 5.13
CA PHE A 534 27.12 -5.72 5.35
C PHE A 534 27.35 -5.17 6.75
N VAL A 535 27.52 -6.02 7.78
CA VAL A 535 27.92 -5.59 9.13
C VAL A 535 29.31 -4.94 9.09
N SER A 536 30.26 -5.53 8.36
CA SER A 536 31.60 -4.96 8.17
C SER A 536 31.54 -3.59 7.49
N LEU A 537 30.74 -3.47 6.41
CA LEU A 537 30.51 -2.21 5.73
C LEU A 537 29.85 -1.17 6.66
N ALA A 538 28.87 -1.57 7.47
CA ALA A 538 28.22 -0.68 8.43
C ALA A 538 29.21 -0.13 9.47
N ASN A 539 30.12 -0.98 9.98
CA ASN A 539 31.16 -0.56 10.92
C ASN A 539 32.16 0.42 10.28
N GLN A 540 32.55 0.16 9.02
CA GLN A 540 33.42 1.05 8.25
C GLN A 540 32.76 2.42 8.04
N LEU A 541 31.48 2.43 7.65
CA LEU A 541 30.70 3.65 7.44
C LEU A 541 30.47 4.40 8.75
N HIS A 542 30.17 3.72 9.85
CA HIS A 542 30.00 4.37 11.14
C HIS A 542 31.25 5.17 11.55
N SER A 543 32.44 4.60 11.31
CA SER A 543 33.72 5.21 11.67
C SER A 543 34.12 6.41 10.79
N SER A 544 33.66 6.46 9.54
CA SER A 544 34.10 7.46 8.54
C SER A 544 33.00 8.42 8.07
N HIS A 545 31.75 7.97 8.10
CA HIS A 545 30.57 8.59 7.51
C HIS A 545 29.32 8.42 8.39
N GLY A 546 29.46 8.16 9.70
CA GLY A 546 28.33 7.86 10.59
C GLY A 546 27.26 8.97 10.66
N HIS A 547 27.64 10.21 10.36
CA HIS A 547 26.74 11.37 10.26
C HIS A 547 25.95 11.42 8.92
N ARG A 548 26.31 10.60 7.93
CA ARG A 548 25.68 10.56 6.59
C ARG A 548 25.17 9.18 6.17
N ALA A 549 25.56 8.09 6.84
CA ALA A 549 25.19 6.74 6.47
C ALA A 549 24.73 5.90 7.66
N ASN A 550 23.59 5.22 7.54
CA ASN A 550 23.12 4.24 8.52
C ASN A 550 22.58 2.97 7.85
N LEU A 551 23.08 1.81 8.29
CA LEU A 551 22.70 0.49 7.77
C LEU A 551 22.00 -0.30 8.88
N CYS A 552 20.67 -0.33 8.85
CA CYS A 552 19.81 -1.10 9.75
C CYS A 552 19.63 -2.53 9.21
N LEU A 553 20.43 -3.48 9.73
CA LEU A 553 20.52 -4.84 9.17
C LEU A 553 19.51 -5.85 9.74
N THR A 554 18.29 -5.38 10.01
CA THR A 554 17.19 -6.16 10.60
C THR A 554 15.86 -5.82 9.90
N TYR A 555 14.77 -6.46 10.33
CA TYR A 555 13.42 -6.09 9.89
C TYR A 555 12.81 -5.10 10.91
N ASP A 556 12.37 -3.93 10.42
CA ASP A 556 11.68 -2.91 11.21
C ASP A 556 10.61 -2.24 10.34
N GLU A 557 9.35 -2.62 10.55
CA GLU A 557 8.20 -2.11 9.80
C GLU A 557 7.99 -0.60 10.04
N PRO A 558 7.88 -0.09 11.29
CA PRO A 558 7.80 1.36 11.54
C PRO A 558 8.91 2.17 10.87
N LEU A 559 10.16 1.68 10.89
CA LEU A 559 11.28 2.35 10.23
C LEU A 559 11.13 2.35 8.70
N SER A 560 10.59 1.28 8.10
CA SER A 560 10.38 1.23 6.65
C SER A 560 9.44 2.34 6.16
N HIS A 561 8.35 2.61 6.88
CA HIS A 561 7.42 3.71 6.58
C HIS A 561 8.13 5.07 6.63
N LEU A 562 8.92 5.30 7.68
CA LEU A 562 9.65 6.54 7.84
C LEU A 562 10.73 6.72 6.75
N ILE A 563 11.40 5.65 6.30
CA ILE A 563 12.33 5.70 5.17
C ILE A 563 11.60 6.03 3.87
N TYR A 564 10.45 5.38 3.58
CA TYR A 564 9.66 5.71 2.40
C TYR A 564 9.19 7.16 2.38
N ALA A 565 8.87 7.74 3.54
CA ALA A 565 8.47 9.14 3.64
C ALA A 565 9.66 10.12 3.56
N GLY A 566 10.73 9.84 4.30
CA GLY A 566 11.85 10.77 4.53
C GLY A 566 12.97 10.71 3.50
N ALA A 567 13.10 9.62 2.73
CA ALA A 567 14.05 9.57 1.62
C ALA A 567 13.58 10.44 0.45
N ASP A 568 14.49 11.05 -0.30
CA ASP A 568 14.16 11.67 -1.59
C ASP A 568 14.10 10.62 -2.68
N PHE A 569 15.03 9.66 -2.62
CA PHE A 569 15.18 8.59 -3.60
C PHE A 569 15.06 7.23 -2.94
N ILE A 570 14.41 6.28 -3.62
CA ILE A 570 14.43 4.87 -3.23
C ILE A 570 15.13 4.06 -4.32
N LEU A 571 16.26 3.46 -3.98
CA LEU A 571 17.05 2.66 -4.92
C LEU A 571 16.60 1.20 -4.92
N VAL A 572 16.33 0.66 -6.12
CA VAL A 572 15.97 -0.74 -6.34
C VAL A 572 16.83 -1.34 -7.47
N PRO A 573 18.07 -1.77 -7.17
CA PRO A 573 19.03 -2.19 -8.18
C PRO A 573 18.95 -3.71 -8.43
N SER A 574 17.74 -4.27 -8.47
CA SER A 574 17.55 -5.72 -8.60
C SER A 574 18.11 -6.28 -9.91
N ILE A 575 18.75 -7.44 -9.84
CA ILE A 575 19.26 -8.18 -11.01
C ILE A 575 18.09 -8.72 -11.85
N PHE A 576 17.03 -9.15 -11.19
CA PHE A 576 15.73 -9.40 -11.79
C PHE A 576 14.64 -9.10 -10.76
N GLU A 577 13.49 -8.63 -11.22
CA GLU A 577 12.39 -8.25 -10.35
C GLU A 577 11.04 -8.59 -10.99
N PRO A 578 10.37 -9.69 -10.59
CA PRO A 578 9.10 -10.09 -11.18
C PRO A 578 8.06 -8.98 -11.20
N CYS A 579 7.97 -8.21 -10.12
CA CYS A 579 7.19 -6.98 -10.06
C CYS A 579 7.92 -5.87 -9.30
N GLY A 580 8.18 -6.13 -8.01
CA GLY A 580 8.63 -5.12 -7.06
C GLY A 580 7.45 -4.34 -6.48
N LEU A 581 7.38 -4.26 -5.15
CA LEU A 581 6.42 -3.39 -4.45
C LEU A 581 7.09 -2.12 -3.92
N THR A 582 8.41 -2.18 -3.68
CA THR A 582 9.20 -1.10 -3.08
C THR A 582 9.08 0.23 -3.85
N GLN A 583 9.13 0.19 -5.18
CA GLN A 583 9.02 1.37 -6.03
C GLN A 583 7.60 1.94 -6.05
N LEU A 584 6.57 1.10 -5.98
CA LEU A 584 5.18 1.53 -5.90
C LEU A 584 4.92 2.24 -4.56
N THR A 585 5.40 1.65 -3.46
CA THR A 585 5.35 2.27 -2.14
C THR A 585 6.15 3.57 -2.10
N ALA A 586 7.32 3.62 -2.73
CA ALA A 586 8.11 4.86 -2.81
C ALA A 586 7.33 5.99 -3.48
N MET A 587 6.76 5.74 -4.65
CA MET A 587 5.95 6.72 -5.38
C MET A 587 4.72 7.17 -4.57
N ARG A 588 4.06 6.24 -3.86
CA ARG A 588 2.94 6.57 -2.98
C ARG A 588 3.29 7.55 -1.86
N TYR A 589 4.55 7.54 -1.39
CA TYR A 589 5.06 8.45 -0.35
C TYR A 589 5.77 9.68 -0.93
N GLY A 590 5.77 9.85 -2.26
CA GLY A 590 6.46 10.96 -2.93
C GLY A 590 7.97 10.79 -3.00
N SER A 591 8.50 9.59 -2.77
CA SER A 591 9.91 9.27 -2.96
C SER A 591 10.17 8.77 -4.37
N ILE A 592 11.22 9.28 -5.02
CA ILE A 592 11.47 9.03 -6.43
C ILE A 592 12.24 7.72 -6.60
N PRO A 593 11.70 6.74 -7.34
CA PRO A 593 12.37 5.47 -7.54
C PRO A 593 13.56 5.63 -8.50
N VAL A 594 14.69 5.00 -8.12
CA VAL A 594 15.88 4.81 -8.97
C VAL A 594 16.09 3.32 -9.16
N VAL A 595 15.81 2.80 -10.36
CA VAL A 595 15.63 1.36 -10.55
C VAL A 595 16.41 0.80 -11.72
N ARG A 596 16.74 -0.49 -11.64
CA ARG A 596 17.20 -1.21 -12.82
C ARG A 596 16.02 -1.56 -13.73
N LYS A 597 16.20 -1.45 -15.05
CA LYS A 597 15.19 -1.76 -16.06
C LYS A 597 15.04 -3.28 -16.25
N THR A 598 14.25 -3.92 -15.38
CA THR A 598 13.95 -5.36 -15.44
C THR A 598 12.58 -5.69 -14.87
N GLY A 599 11.89 -6.67 -15.45
CA GLY A 599 10.58 -7.15 -15.03
C GLY A 599 9.60 -6.02 -14.71
N GLY A 600 8.88 -6.09 -13.60
CA GLY A 600 7.89 -5.06 -13.26
C GLY A 600 8.46 -3.70 -12.87
N LEU A 601 9.76 -3.56 -12.62
CA LEU A 601 10.38 -2.24 -12.45
C LEU A 601 10.33 -1.46 -13.76
N HIS A 602 10.53 -2.14 -14.90
CA HIS A 602 10.34 -1.53 -16.21
C HIS A 602 8.88 -1.15 -16.44
N ASP A 603 7.93 -2.00 -16.03
CA ASP A 603 6.50 -1.73 -16.21
C ASP A 603 5.97 -0.56 -15.34
N THR A 604 6.68 -0.21 -14.26
CA THR A 604 6.18 0.75 -13.24
C THR A 604 6.94 2.07 -13.21
N VAL A 605 8.24 2.06 -13.54
CA VAL A 605 9.08 3.25 -13.51
C VAL A 605 9.39 3.71 -14.93
N PHE A 606 8.88 4.89 -15.28
CA PHE A 606 9.08 5.60 -16.53
C PHE A 606 10.17 6.64 -16.34
N ASP A 607 11.29 6.45 -17.03
CA ASP A 607 12.44 7.34 -16.95
C ASP A 607 12.06 8.77 -17.39
N VAL A 608 12.43 9.75 -16.56
CA VAL A 608 12.12 11.17 -16.79
C VAL A 608 12.69 11.74 -18.09
N ASP A 609 13.79 11.19 -18.59
CA ASP A 609 14.47 11.71 -19.79
C ASP A 609 14.03 10.97 -21.06
N HIS A 610 13.66 9.69 -20.95
CA HIS A 610 13.57 8.79 -22.12
C HIS A 610 12.21 8.12 -22.35
N ASP A 611 11.28 8.16 -21.39
CA ASP A 611 10.05 7.35 -21.44
C ASP A 611 8.74 8.16 -21.54
N LEU A 612 8.77 9.41 -22.00
CA LEU A 612 7.56 10.24 -22.12
C LEU A 612 6.46 9.57 -22.95
N GLU A 613 6.79 9.05 -24.13
CA GLU A 613 5.83 8.37 -25.01
C GLU A 613 5.28 7.08 -24.37
N ARG A 614 6.14 6.33 -23.68
CA ARG A 614 5.77 5.08 -22.99
C ARG A 614 4.82 5.37 -21.83
N ALA A 615 5.07 6.44 -21.06
CA ALA A 615 4.18 6.87 -19.99
C ALA A 615 2.83 7.33 -20.53
N GLN A 616 2.83 8.16 -21.59
CA GLN A 616 1.60 8.66 -22.21
C GLN A 616 0.73 7.55 -22.81
N ALA A 617 1.33 6.50 -23.35
CA ALA A 617 0.60 5.31 -23.82
C ALA A 617 -0.18 4.61 -22.70
N CYS A 618 0.26 4.75 -21.45
CA CYS A 618 -0.42 4.25 -20.26
C CYS A 618 -1.32 5.30 -19.58
N GLY A 619 -1.44 6.51 -20.15
CA GLY A 619 -2.16 7.63 -19.53
C GLY A 619 -1.45 8.22 -18.30
N LEU A 620 -0.12 8.06 -18.24
CA LEU A 620 0.74 8.50 -17.14
C LEU A 620 1.79 9.51 -17.62
N GLU A 621 2.53 10.06 -16.67
CA GLU A 621 3.71 10.88 -16.90
C GLU A 621 4.96 10.19 -16.33
N PRO A 622 6.18 10.55 -16.79
CA PRO A 622 7.42 10.01 -16.24
C PRO A 622 7.56 10.25 -14.73
N ASN A 623 8.10 9.25 -14.03
CA ASN A 623 7.99 9.13 -12.57
C ASN A 623 9.27 8.67 -11.85
N GLY A 624 10.38 8.43 -12.55
CA GLY A 624 11.62 8.02 -11.88
C GLY A 624 12.84 7.99 -12.78
N PHE A 625 13.90 7.34 -12.29
CA PHE A 625 15.17 7.20 -13.00
C PHE A 625 15.52 5.73 -13.19
N ASN A 626 15.96 5.37 -14.38
CA ASN A 626 16.24 4.00 -14.77
C ASN A 626 17.71 3.81 -15.20
N PHE A 627 18.19 2.58 -15.11
CA PHE A 627 19.44 2.12 -15.72
C PHE A 627 19.35 0.67 -16.17
N ASP A 628 20.12 0.27 -17.20
CA ASP A 628 20.08 -1.09 -17.75
C ASP A 628 21.21 -1.98 -17.20
N GLY A 629 22.42 -1.42 -17.08
CA GLY A 629 23.63 -2.14 -16.70
C GLY A 629 23.56 -2.70 -15.28
N ALA A 630 23.84 -3.99 -15.12
CA ALA A 630 23.97 -4.63 -13.80
C ALA A 630 25.40 -4.44 -13.24
N ASP A 631 25.92 -3.22 -13.31
CA ASP A 631 27.26 -2.83 -12.88
C ASP A 631 27.28 -1.44 -12.23
N GLY A 632 28.43 -1.04 -11.69
CA GLY A 632 28.57 0.27 -11.03
C GLY A 632 28.33 1.44 -11.98
N ALA A 633 28.70 1.33 -13.26
CA ALA A 633 28.50 2.40 -14.24
C ALA A 633 27.01 2.67 -14.52
N GLY A 634 26.18 1.62 -14.58
CA GLY A 634 24.72 1.75 -14.69
C GLY A 634 24.11 2.45 -13.47
N VAL A 635 24.54 2.06 -12.26
CA VAL A 635 24.10 2.72 -11.03
C VAL A 635 24.52 4.19 -11.01
N ASP A 636 25.77 4.48 -11.36
CA ASP A 636 26.29 5.85 -11.44
C ASP A 636 25.49 6.69 -12.42
N TYR A 637 25.16 6.14 -13.60
CA TYR A 637 24.36 6.85 -14.59
C TYR A 637 23.02 7.34 -14.03
N ALA A 638 22.24 6.46 -13.41
CA ALA A 638 20.93 6.84 -12.88
C ALA A 638 21.02 7.71 -11.61
N LEU A 639 21.84 7.31 -10.63
CA LEU A 639 21.98 8.07 -9.39
C LEU A 639 22.55 9.47 -9.63
N ASN A 640 23.46 9.61 -10.60
CA ASN A 640 24.03 10.91 -10.87
C ASN A 640 23.01 11.89 -11.43
N ARG A 641 22.15 11.44 -12.36
CA ARG A 641 21.04 12.24 -12.89
C ARG A 641 20.05 12.60 -11.80
N ALA A 642 19.64 11.60 -11.00
CA ALA A 642 18.71 11.78 -9.90
C ALA A 642 19.20 12.85 -8.90
N ILE A 643 20.43 12.70 -8.38
CA ILE A 643 20.99 13.64 -7.41
C ILE A 643 21.23 15.02 -8.02
N SER A 644 21.68 15.11 -9.27
CA SER A 644 21.81 16.41 -9.96
C SER A 644 20.45 17.11 -10.10
N ALA A 645 19.39 16.39 -10.46
CA ALA A 645 18.06 16.98 -10.55
C ALA A 645 17.54 17.51 -9.20
N TRP A 646 17.92 16.88 -8.09
CA TRP A 646 17.62 17.37 -6.74
C TRP A 646 18.34 18.69 -6.40
N TYR A 647 19.63 18.79 -6.73
CA TYR A 647 20.45 19.99 -6.47
C TYR A 647 20.15 21.14 -7.43
N ASP A 648 20.12 20.84 -8.73
CA ASP A 648 20.08 21.84 -9.80
C ASP A 648 18.65 22.21 -10.21
N GLY A 649 17.67 21.36 -9.88
CA GLY A 649 16.28 21.44 -10.35
C GLY A 649 15.24 21.24 -9.25
N ARG A 650 15.45 21.80 -8.05
CA ARG A 650 14.62 21.51 -6.87
C ARG A 650 13.12 21.73 -7.07
N GLU A 651 12.70 22.82 -7.74
CA GLU A 651 11.27 23.07 -8.02
C GLU A 651 10.67 21.96 -8.89
N TRP A 652 11.40 21.54 -9.93
CA TRP A 652 10.98 20.43 -10.78
C TRP A 652 10.95 19.12 -9.99
N PHE A 653 11.93 18.87 -9.13
CA PHE A 653 11.98 17.69 -8.28
C PHE A 653 10.78 17.63 -7.31
N ASP A 654 10.44 18.74 -6.67
CA ASP A 654 9.26 18.83 -5.79
C ASP A 654 7.95 18.58 -6.58
N SER A 655 7.88 19.06 -7.83
CA SER A 655 6.76 18.76 -8.74
C SER A 655 6.68 17.27 -9.11
N LEU A 656 7.84 16.61 -9.27
CA LEU A 656 7.93 15.18 -9.51
C LEU A 656 7.43 14.38 -8.29
N CYS A 657 7.82 14.78 -7.07
CA CYS A 657 7.33 14.18 -5.83
C CYS A 657 5.79 14.25 -5.74
N LYS A 658 5.20 15.38 -6.12
CA LYS A 658 3.74 15.54 -6.20
C LYS A 658 3.15 14.60 -7.27
N ARG A 659 3.70 14.61 -8.48
CA ARG A 659 3.23 13.80 -9.62
C ARG A 659 3.18 12.32 -9.26
N VAL A 660 4.25 11.76 -8.67
CA VAL A 660 4.31 10.32 -8.39
C VAL A 660 3.27 9.88 -7.34
N MET A 661 2.89 10.76 -6.41
CA MET A 661 1.82 10.49 -5.44
C MET A 661 0.43 10.51 -6.08
N GLU A 662 0.25 11.25 -7.17
CA GLU A 662 -1.04 11.37 -7.87
C GLU A 662 -1.32 10.20 -8.82
N GLN A 663 -0.28 9.42 -9.16
CA GLN A 663 -0.39 8.20 -9.96
C GLN A 663 -1.02 7.08 -9.13
N ASP A 664 -2.04 6.42 -9.69
CA ASP A 664 -2.71 5.31 -9.02
C ASP A 664 -1.96 4.00 -9.26
N TRP A 665 -1.25 3.55 -8.24
CA TRP A 665 -0.57 2.25 -8.17
C TRP A 665 -1.31 1.24 -7.27
N SER A 666 -2.57 1.52 -6.92
CA SER A 666 -3.40 0.63 -6.11
C SER A 666 -3.90 -0.59 -6.91
N TRP A 667 -4.63 -1.47 -6.23
CA TRP A 667 -5.28 -2.62 -6.86
C TRP A 667 -6.50 -2.28 -7.72
N ASN A 668 -6.92 -1.00 -7.81
CA ASN A 668 -8.06 -0.58 -8.63
C ASN A 668 -7.97 -1.07 -10.07
N ARG A 669 -6.78 -0.97 -10.69
CA ARG A 669 -6.54 -1.40 -12.07
C ARG A 669 -6.23 -2.90 -12.17
N PRO A 670 -5.23 -3.46 -11.46
CA PRO A 670 -4.92 -4.88 -11.52
C PRO A 670 -6.09 -5.81 -11.20
N ALA A 671 -6.93 -5.46 -10.23
CA ALA A 671 -8.03 -6.34 -9.83
C ALA A 671 -9.06 -6.51 -10.95
N LEU A 672 -9.29 -5.49 -11.78
CA LEU A 672 -10.11 -5.60 -13.00
C LEU A 672 -9.49 -6.61 -13.97
N ASP A 673 -8.17 -6.57 -14.19
CA ASP A 673 -7.49 -7.52 -15.09
C ASP A 673 -7.55 -8.96 -14.55
N TYR A 674 -7.48 -9.15 -13.22
CA TYR A 674 -7.71 -10.45 -12.59
C TYR A 674 -9.14 -10.94 -12.74
N LEU A 675 -10.16 -10.07 -12.60
CA LEU A 675 -11.54 -10.45 -12.87
C LEU A 675 -11.73 -10.89 -14.32
N GLU A 676 -11.15 -10.17 -15.28
CA GLU A 676 -11.16 -10.60 -16.68
C GLU A 676 -10.50 -11.97 -16.87
N LEU A 677 -9.40 -12.24 -16.17
CA LEU A 677 -8.74 -13.56 -16.18
C LEU A 677 -9.64 -14.65 -15.60
N TYR A 678 -10.34 -14.37 -14.51
CA TYR A 678 -11.30 -15.29 -13.87
C TYR A 678 -12.49 -15.60 -14.78
N HIS A 679 -13.08 -14.59 -15.42
CA HIS A 679 -14.12 -14.81 -16.41
C HIS A 679 -13.62 -15.61 -17.60
N SER A 680 -12.42 -15.29 -18.12
CA SER A 680 -11.80 -16.05 -19.21
C SER A 680 -11.52 -17.51 -18.84
N ALA A 681 -11.18 -17.82 -17.58
CA ALA A 681 -11.00 -19.19 -17.11
C ALA A 681 -12.31 -19.99 -17.04
N ARG A 682 -13.46 -19.32 -16.88
CA ARG A 682 -14.80 -19.93 -16.79
C ARG A 682 -15.50 -20.13 -18.14
N LYS A 683 -14.99 -19.49 -19.20
CA LYS A 683 -15.41 -19.74 -20.59
C LYS A 683 -15.06 -21.17 -20.98
#